data_AF-A0A1J4Q713-F1
#
_entry.id   AF-A0A1J4Q713-F1
#
_cell.length_a   1.000
_cell.length_b   1.000
_cell.length_c   1.000
_cell.angle_alpha   90.00
_cell.angle_beta   90.00
_cell.angle_gamma   90.00
#
_symmetry.space_group_name_H-M   'P 1'
#
loop_
_entity.id
_entity.type
_entity.pdbx_description
1 polymer ?
#
loop_
_entity_poly.entity_id
_entity_poly.type
_entity_poly.pdbx_seq_one_letter_code
_entity_poly.pdbx_strand_id
1 'polypeptide(L)'
;MQVTRRRRRVRKERRGFVSRRFGRRIPLMAAGASALALVAAGAAFAQTHQFGTQQVGQTTHRGQVVSSDQYLAPYGKHLVLDNGKIMSSTVSPDGTHLAASLADGGSALAVVDLDGWKVQQVVGSSASSSPRIKGNDVGQEGPAYSPDGKQLWLGQTNGYTRFTVNADGTVADPAYIGIPAQGTRHALVGAAVFSADGSTVYSAVNGQNRVVAIDTATGSIEQSWPVGNAPRDLVQVGDKLYVSNEGGRPARAGDTTINSYGTQVPADPKTGATTTGTVSVIDLAHPADAASSIDVGLHPTAMYAKKGALFVTDTATNDVSVIDTSDDKVVQTISTQPWPEASVGYEPDAVTLTDDGHLLVTLGRADAVAVYRYKSPLEPVSYIGLLPTDYFPSEIAGVGKQVVVSNTRGIDALRPTTSAGHGTHDTTSSVQRFTLPDDSVIRAQTYKVFRQNGWTPGSVRFAKGGNRARPVPVPARLGDPSTIKHVFLIVKENRTYDQVLGDMPEGNGDPSLTEFGENVTPNQHAMASQFGLYDNLYDIGTNSAEGHNWLMQADNPEYTESSAGEYARSYDTEDDALGHQRSGFLWTGAQAAGKSVRDFGEFQQFLTKPPGSSWQNLYCDAKNMEATGQGSAYTLNSSSPIPSLNDVSVHGFAKFDTSVPDVYRYQIWKQDFEKNGPADLNMFWLSSDHTGGPASAAAQVADNDLATGRIVDQISHSKYWKDSAIFVVEDDSQAGLDHVDGHRAPIQIISPWSQHGGVDSHYYTQITVIRTIEQILGIHPMNQKDSAATPMTRAFTGHPDYTPFTALPNRTSLTDGLSTPPSCGVDTPAPQDPKAAAVPASKVPAAEKPLAAQWDRWKSEQRLTGPNAVPDYANPAQMNHYTWYQTHNWAKPYPGEKKLYAPNDVPGAYLPSSENDG
;
A
#
# COMPACT_ATOMS: atom_id res chain seq x y z
N MET A 1 5.73 -48.87 -6.25
CA MET A 1 6.10 -49.53 -7.52
C MET A 1 6.96 -48.54 -8.30
N GLN A 2 8.26 -48.83 -8.47
CA GLN A 2 9.23 -47.92 -9.13
C GLN A 2 8.93 -47.79 -10.63
N VAL A 3 8.86 -46.56 -11.15
CA VAL A 3 8.95 -46.32 -12.60
C VAL A 3 9.96 -45.22 -12.89
N THR A 4 10.96 -45.62 -13.67
CA THR A 4 12.20 -44.92 -14.04
C THR A 4 11.96 -43.85 -15.10
N ARG A 5 12.37 -42.60 -14.84
CA ARG A 5 12.40 -41.50 -15.82
C ARG A 5 13.56 -41.69 -16.82
N ARG A 6 13.27 -41.86 -18.12
CA ARG A 6 14.25 -41.75 -19.22
C ARG A 6 14.34 -40.31 -19.71
N ARG A 7 15.49 -39.66 -19.52
CA ARG A 7 15.86 -38.38 -20.17
C ARG A 7 16.30 -38.63 -21.61
N ARG A 8 15.75 -37.89 -22.58
CA ARG A 8 16.27 -37.79 -23.97
C ARG A 8 16.99 -36.45 -24.14
N ARG A 9 18.29 -36.50 -24.44
CA ARG A 9 19.09 -35.38 -24.98
C ARG A 9 18.73 -35.21 -26.46
N VAL A 10 18.53 -33.97 -26.91
CA VAL A 10 18.57 -33.63 -28.34
C VAL A 10 19.72 -32.65 -28.58
N ARG A 11 20.52 -33.00 -29.59
CA ARG A 11 21.82 -32.46 -29.95
C ARG A 11 21.66 -31.45 -31.10
N LYS A 12 22.44 -30.36 -31.03
CA LYS A 12 22.69 -29.36 -32.07
C LYS A 12 23.06 -30.01 -33.41
N GLU A 13 22.48 -29.52 -34.50
CA GLU A 13 23.09 -29.59 -35.84
C GLU A 13 23.12 -28.22 -36.53
N ARG A 14 24.32 -27.88 -37.00
CA ARG A 14 24.65 -26.78 -37.91
C ARG A 14 24.23 -27.18 -39.33
N ARG A 15 23.80 -26.22 -40.16
CA ARG A 15 23.90 -26.33 -41.62
C ARG A 15 24.43 -25.04 -42.23
N GLY A 16 25.41 -25.21 -43.11
CA GLY A 16 26.08 -24.16 -43.87
C GLY A 16 25.45 -23.89 -45.24
N PHE A 17 25.96 -22.83 -45.85
CA PHE A 17 25.64 -22.23 -47.14
C PHE A 17 25.93 -23.14 -48.36
N VAL A 18 25.23 -22.92 -49.50
CA VAL A 18 25.79 -22.36 -50.77
C VAL A 18 24.82 -22.55 -51.98
N SER A 19 24.42 -21.42 -52.57
CA SER A 19 24.16 -21.05 -53.99
C SER A 19 23.36 -21.93 -54.99
N ARG A 20 22.42 -21.32 -55.75
CA ARG A 20 22.63 -20.76 -57.11
C ARG A 20 21.36 -20.07 -57.70
N ARG A 21 21.64 -19.07 -58.56
CA ARG A 21 20.81 -18.10 -59.35
C ARG A 21 20.04 -18.80 -60.50
N PHE A 22 19.00 -18.26 -61.17
CA PHE A 22 18.78 -17.03 -61.98
C PHE A 22 17.25 -16.93 -62.27
N GLY A 23 16.54 -15.85 -62.66
CA GLY A 23 16.85 -14.47 -63.03
C GLY A 23 15.82 -13.92 -64.06
N ARG A 24 15.33 -12.68 -63.90
CA ARG A 24 14.86 -11.67 -64.93
C ARG A 24 14.20 -10.48 -64.17
N ARG A 25 14.90 -9.35 -63.87
CA ARG A 25 15.23 -8.11 -64.64
C ARG A 25 13.98 -7.25 -65.00
N ILE A 26 13.65 -6.14 -64.29
CA ILE A 26 14.16 -4.71 -64.27
C ILE A 26 13.32 -3.79 -65.22
N PRO A 27 13.11 -2.44 -65.03
CA PRO A 27 13.82 -1.46 -64.17
C PRO A 27 12.98 -0.47 -63.31
N LEU A 28 13.68 0.07 -62.29
CA LEU A 28 13.49 1.38 -61.66
C LEU A 28 14.07 2.51 -62.54
N MET A 29 13.45 3.69 -62.50
CA MET A 29 14.04 4.97 -62.92
C MET A 29 14.51 5.77 -61.69
N ALA A 30 15.79 6.16 -61.76
CA ALA A 30 16.45 7.39 -61.32
C ALA A 30 16.26 7.93 -59.88
N ALA A 31 17.38 7.90 -59.16
CA ALA A 31 17.69 8.63 -57.94
C ALA A 31 17.95 10.14 -58.20
N GLY A 32 17.84 10.95 -57.14
CA GLY A 32 18.45 12.29 -57.13
C GLY A 32 18.11 13.14 -55.90
N ALA A 33 19.09 13.22 -54.98
CA ALA A 33 19.32 14.29 -54.01
C ALA A 33 18.40 14.41 -52.78
N SER A 34 18.86 13.89 -51.65
CA SER A 34 18.98 14.59 -50.35
C SER A 34 19.61 13.67 -49.30
N ALA A 35 20.94 13.50 -49.41
CA ALA A 35 21.74 12.82 -48.40
C ALA A 35 22.69 13.85 -47.78
N LEU A 36 22.20 14.59 -46.77
CA LEU A 36 23.02 15.37 -45.81
C LEU A 36 22.13 15.96 -44.69
N ALA A 37 21.37 15.10 -43.99
CA ALA A 37 20.71 15.45 -42.73
C ALA A 37 20.28 14.22 -41.88
N LEU A 38 20.94 13.07 -41.98
CA LEU A 38 20.54 11.83 -41.29
C LEU A 38 21.69 11.13 -40.56
N VAL A 39 22.54 11.90 -39.87
CA VAL A 39 23.50 11.36 -38.89
C VAL A 39 23.24 11.89 -37.46
N ALA A 40 22.15 12.64 -37.24
CA ALA A 40 21.75 13.15 -35.93
C ALA A 40 20.30 12.78 -35.54
N ALA A 41 19.77 11.67 -36.04
CA ALA A 41 18.55 11.07 -35.51
C ALA A 41 18.93 9.79 -34.75
N GLY A 42 19.51 10.00 -33.57
CA GLY A 42 19.66 8.95 -32.57
C GLY A 42 18.28 8.39 -32.23
N ALA A 43 18.23 7.07 -32.01
CA ALA A 43 17.02 6.31 -31.76
C ALA A 43 16.03 7.02 -30.83
N ALA A 44 14.93 7.53 -31.41
CA ALA A 44 13.72 7.82 -30.67
C ALA A 44 13.12 6.48 -30.26
N PHE A 45 13.59 5.93 -29.15
CA PHE A 45 12.92 4.83 -28.49
C PHE A 45 11.57 5.36 -28.00
N ALA A 46 10.48 4.78 -28.49
CA ALA A 46 9.16 5.05 -27.96
C ALA A 46 9.12 4.59 -26.50
N GLN A 47 9.45 5.48 -25.57
CA GLN A 47 9.03 5.40 -24.18
C GLN A 47 7.57 5.86 -24.13
N THR A 48 6.73 5.06 -23.51
CA THR A 48 5.30 5.35 -23.34
C THR A 48 5.13 6.29 -22.17
N HIS A 49 5.21 7.60 -22.40
CA HIS A 49 4.79 8.57 -21.39
C HIS A 49 3.26 8.52 -21.26
N GLN A 50 2.75 7.74 -20.30
CA GLN A 50 1.32 7.62 -20.03
C GLN A 50 0.75 8.89 -19.41
N PHE A 51 1.50 9.48 -18.49
CA PHE A 51 1.18 10.72 -17.78
C PHE A 51 2.08 11.87 -18.23
N GLY A 52 1.55 13.08 -18.11
CA GLY A 52 2.22 14.36 -18.35
C GLY A 52 2.26 15.15 -17.05
N THR A 53 1.69 16.35 -17.06
CA THR A 53 1.61 17.25 -15.90
C THR A 53 0.20 17.28 -15.32
N GLN A 54 -0.56 16.19 -15.48
CA GLN A 54 -1.89 16.09 -14.88
C GLN A 54 -1.76 15.84 -13.38
N GLN A 55 -2.76 16.28 -12.62
CA GLN A 55 -2.86 16.05 -11.19
C GLN A 55 -3.86 14.94 -10.89
N VAL A 56 -3.69 14.23 -9.78
CA VAL A 56 -4.71 13.31 -9.23
C VAL A 56 -6.05 14.05 -9.09
N GLY A 57 -7.15 13.34 -9.37
CA GLY A 57 -8.49 13.90 -9.42
C GLY A 57 -8.82 14.65 -10.72
N GLN A 58 -7.84 15.01 -11.54
CA GLN A 58 -8.11 15.66 -12.82
C GLN A 58 -8.79 14.69 -13.80
N THR A 59 -9.97 15.06 -14.31
CA THR A 59 -10.62 14.33 -15.40
C THR A 59 -10.10 14.77 -16.77
N THR A 60 -9.62 13.81 -17.56
CA THR A 60 -9.11 14.00 -18.92
C THR A 60 -9.93 13.22 -19.95
N HIS A 61 -9.59 13.36 -21.24
CA HIS A 61 -10.17 12.51 -22.30
C HIS A 61 -9.87 11.01 -22.14
N ARG A 62 -8.89 10.63 -21.30
CA ARG A 62 -8.54 9.22 -21.01
C ARG A 62 -9.27 8.67 -19.78
N GLY A 63 -9.84 9.54 -18.96
CA GLY A 63 -10.36 9.21 -17.64
C GLY A 63 -9.86 10.18 -16.57
N GLN A 64 -10.31 9.96 -15.33
CA GLN A 64 -9.80 10.63 -14.14
C GLN A 64 -8.46 10.05 -13.73
N VAL A 65 -7.48 10.91 -13.41
CA VAL A 65 -6.17 10.48 -12.90
C VAL A 65 -6.31 10.07 -11.43
N VAL A 66 -5.70 8.96 -11.06
CA VAL A 66 -5.58 8.48 -9.67
C VAL A 66 -4.12 8.36 -9.27
N SER A 67 -3.85 8.24 -7.97
CA SER A 67 -2.53 8.21 -7.34
C SER A 67 -1.68 7.00 -7.75
N SER A 68 -2.26 5.92 -8.30
CA SER A 68 -1.56 4.66 -8.56
C SER A 68 -1.19 4.39 -10.03
N ASP A 69 -0.72 5.41 -10.76
CA ASP A 69 -0.28 5.29 -12.17
C ASP A 69 -1.41 4.83 -13.13
N GLN A 70 -2.68 5.19 -12.86
CA GLN A 70 -3.84 4.80 -13.66
C GLN A 70 -4.78 5.94 -14.06
N TYR A 71 -5.67 5.65 -15.03
CA TYR A 71 -6.83 6.48 -15.35
C TYR A 71 -8.13 5.70 -15.09
N LEU A 72 -9.10 6.28 -14.39
CA LEU A 72 -10.43 5.71 -14.18
C LEU A 72 -11.43 6.21 -15.22
N ALA A 73 -12.23 5.30 -15.75
CA ALA A 73 -13.32 5.57 -16.67
C ALA A 73 -14.25 4.34 -16.71
N PRO A 74 -15.04 4.11 -15.65
CA PRO A 74 -15.83 2.89 -15.47
C PRO A 74 -16.85 2.68 -16.59
N TYR A 75 -17.24 1.42 -16.80
CA TYR A 75 -18.34 1.07 -17.70
C TYR A 75 -19.69 1.09 -16.99
N GLY A 76 -20.66 1.85 -17.51
CA GLY A 76 -21.99 1.96 -16.92
C GLY A 76 -22.12 3.17 -16.00
N LYS A 77 -22.92 3.04 -14.94
CA LYS A 77 -23.14 4.10 -13.95
C LYS A 77 -22.39 3.76 -12.68
N HIS A 78 -21.79 4.74 -12.04
CA HIS A 78 -21.29 4.63 -10.67
C HIS A 78 -22.03 5.55 -9.71
N LEU A 79 -21.92 5.27 -8.42
CA LEU A 79 -22.35 6.06 -7.29
C LEU A 79 -21.13 6.16 -6.36
N VAL A 80 -20.59 7.35 -6.19
CA VAL A 80 -19.49 7.60 -5.24
C VAL A 80 -20.09 7.71 -3.83
N LEU A 81 -19.40 7.12 -2.86
CA LEU A 81 -19.73 7.17 -1.44
C LEU A 81 -18.68 8.01 -0.72
N ASP A 82 -19.14 9.09 -0.11
CA ASP A 82 -18.32 10.04 0.66
C ASP A 82 -18.24 9.68 2.15
N ASN A 83 -18.59 8.44 2.52
CA ASN A 83 -18.77 8.05 3.93
C ASN A 83 -17.71 7.07 4.45
N GLY A 84 -16.75 6.67 3.60
CA GLY A 84 -15.65 5.75 3.92
C GLY A 84 -15.27 4.87 2.73
N LYS A 85 -14.20 4.08 2.88
CA LYS A 85 -13.80 2.98 2.01
C LYS A 85 -14.78 1.82 2.16
N ILE A 86 -15.23 1.20 1.07
CA ILE A 86 -16.00 -0.05 1.14
C ILE A 86 -15.02 -1.18 1.38
N MET A 87 -15.13 -1.86 2.52
CA MET A 87 -14.27 -3.02 2.81
C MET A 87 -14.81 -4.27 2.12
N SER A 88 -16.12 -4.48 2.18
CA SER A 88 -16.84 -5.50 1.40
C SER A 88 -18.34 -5.17 1.37
N SER A 89 -19.11 -5.88 0.55
CA SER A 89 -20.54 -5.62 0.37
C SER A 89 -21.34 -6.86 -0.02
N THR A 90 -22.64 -6.82 0.24
CA THR A 90 -23.56 -7.91 -0.11
C THR A 90 -24.89 -7.34 -0.57
N VAL A 91 -25.43 -7.90 -1.65
CA VAL A 91 -26.76 -7.56 -2.18
C VAL A 91 -27.83 -8.26 -1.36
N SER A 92 -28.93 -7.56 -1.06
CA SER A 92 -30.08 -8.13 -0.35
C SER A 92 -30.71 -9.30 -1.13
N PRO A 93 -31.34 -10.28 -0.45
CA PRO A 93 -31.94 -11.44 -1.12
C PRO A 93 -32.99 -11.12 -2.19
N ASP A 94 -33.68 -9.98 -2.05
CA ASP A 94 -34.67 -9.49 -3.02
C ASP A 94 -34.06 -8.67 -4.17
N GLY A 95 -32.75 -8.39 -4.11
CA GLY A 95 -32.00 -7.65 -5.12
C GLY A 95 -32.23 -6.14 -5.15
N THR A 96 -32.91 -5.57 -4.13
CA THR A 96 -33.28 -4.15 -4.14
C THR A 96 -32.26 -3.24 -3.44
N HIS A 97 -31.43 -3.80 -2.56
CA HIS A 97 -30.45 -3.04 -1.78
C HIS A 97 -29.07 -3.71 -1.80
N LEU A 98 -28.05 -2.94 -1.43
CA LEU A 98 -26.71 -3.41 -1.14
C LEU A 98 -26.29 -2.88 0.23
N ALA A 99 -25.85 -3.78 1.12
CA ALA A 99 -25.21 -3.43 2.37
C ALA A 99 -23.69 -3.47 2.18
N ALA A 100 -22.98 -2.42 2.56
CA ALA A 100 -21.53 -2.33 2.48
C ALA A 100 -20.93 -2.00 3.84
N SER A 101 -19.98 -2.81 4.30
CA SER A 101 -19.14 -2.45 5.44
C SER A 101 -18.21 -1.31 5.03
N LEU A 102 -18.00 -0.35 5.94
CA LEU A 102 -17.22 0.85 5.69
C LEU A 102 -16.10 1.02 6.72
N ALA A 103 -14.93 1.44 6.25
CA ALA A 103 -13.82 1.90 7.07
C ALA A 103 -13.31 3.27 6.58
N ASP A 104 -12.28 3.81 7.21
CA ASP A 104 -11.63 5.06 6.79
C ASP A 104 -12.63 6.23 6.65
N GLY A 105 -13.58 6.31 7.58
CA GLY A 105 -14.68 7.29 7.57
C GLY A 105 -15.59 7.26 8.81
N GLY A 106 -16.64 8.07 8.79
CA GLY A 106 -17.59 8.26 9.91
C GLY A 106 -18.51 7.09 10.24
N SER A 107 -18.53 6.06 9.39
CA SER A 107 -19.57 5.03 9.36
C SER A 107 -18.92 3.65 9.27
N ALA A 108 -19.61 2.65 9.79
CA ALA A 108 -19.25 1.24 9.73
C ALA A 108 -20.07 0.47 8.68
N LEU A 109 -21.23 1.01 8.29
CA LEU A 109 -22.14 0.36 7.34
C LEU A 109 -22.88 1.42 6.53
N ALA A 110 -23.01 1.17 5.23
CA ALA A 110 -23.93 1.87 4.34
C ALA A 110 -24.96 0.88 3.76
N VAL A 111 -26.21 1.33 3.69
CA VAL A 111 -27.27 0.68 2.90
C VAL A 111 -27.53 1.53 1.67
N VAL A 112 -27.33 0.92 0.50
CA VAL A 112 -27.52 1.54 -0.81
C VAL A 112 -28.82 1.02 -1.43
N ASP A 113 -29.71 1.94 -1.78
CA ASP A 113 -30.91 1.69 -2.58
C ASP A 113 -30.48 1.49 -4.05
N LEU A 114 -30.56 0.26 -4.56
CA LEU A 114 -30.11 -0.04 -5.93
C LEU A 114 -31.11 0.46 -6.98
N ASP A 115 -32.39 0.58 -6.64
CA ASP A 115 -33.42 1.10 -7.53
C ASP A 115 -33.34 2.62 -7.63
N GLY A 116 -33.33 3.30 -6.48
CA GLY A 116 -33.16 4.75 -6.36
C GLY A 116 -31.74 5.25 -6.64
N TRP A 117 -30.75 4.36 -6.62
CA TRP A 117 -29.32 4.63 -6.90
C TRP A 117 -28.72 5.70 -5.99
N LYS A 118 -28.87 5.49 -4.68
CA LYS A 118 -28.41 6.42 -3.64
C LYS A 118 -28.00 5.67 -2.38
N VAL A 119 -27.09 6.25 -1.60
CA VAL A 119 -26.91 5.84 -0.20
C VAL A 119 -28.18 6.21 0.56
N GLN A 120 -28.90 5.21 1.06
CA GLN A 120 -30.18 5.39 1.76
C GLN A 120 -29.98 5.58 3.25
N GLN A 121 -29.00 4.88 3.84
CA GLN A 121 -28.71 4.92 5.27
C GLN A 121 -27.23 4.69 5.52
N VAL A 122 -26.71 5.33 6.56
CA VAL A 122 -25.39 5.04 7.13
C VAL A 122 -25.54 4.74 8.63
N VAL A 123 -24.75 3.80 9.11
CA VAL A 123 -24.70 3.37 10.52
C VAL A 123 -23.27 3.52 11.01
N GLY A 124 -23.12 4.00 12.24
CA GLY A 124 -21.82 4.18 12.87
C GLY A 124 -21.93 4.58 14.33
N SER A 125 -20.79 4.91 14.92
CA SER A 125 -20.64 5.32 16.32
C SER A 125 -20.90 6.81 16.54
N SER A 126 -21.00 7.61 15.46
CA SER A 126 -21.26 9.04 15.53
C SER A 126 -22.59 9.35 16.22
N ALA A 127 -22.69 10.50 16.89
CA ALA A 127 -23.94 10.91 17.55
C ALA A 127 -25.09 11.19 16.56
N SER A 128 -24.76 11.48 15.30
CA SER A 128 -25.72 11.70 14.20
C SER A 128 -26.21 10.41 13.53
N SER A 129 -25.57 9.27 13.79
CA SER A 129 -25.94 8.00 13.15
C SER A 129 -27.25 7.45 13.71
N SER A 130 -28.11 6.92 12.84
CA SER A 130 -29.37 6.27 13.22
C SER A 130 -29.66 5.04 12.34
N PRO A 131 -29.55 3.81 12.87
CA PRO A 131 -29.17 3.46 14.24
C PRO A 131 -27.72 3.82 14.56
N ARG A 132 -27.40 3.86 15.86
CA ARG A 132 -26.06 4.10 16.39
C ARG A 132 -25.50 2.80 16.98
N ILE A 133 -24.25 2.48 16.68
CA ILE A 133 -23.52 1.34 17.23
C ILE A 133 -22.35 1.79 18.12
N LYS A 134 -21.66 0.85 18.77
CA LYS A 134 -20.63 1.16 19.77
C LYS A 134 -19.27 1.52 19.16
N GLY A 135 -18.87 0.83 18.10
CA GLY A 135 -17.60 1.00 17.39
C GLY A 135 -17.83 0.99 15.89
N ASN A 136 -16.85 1.50 15.15
CA ASN A 136 -16.84 1.49 13.69
C ASN A 136 -15.92 0.42 13.09
N ASP A 137 -15.32 -0.42 13.93
CA ASP A 137 -14.61 -1.62 13.48
C ASP A 137 -15.59 -2.55 12.75
N VAL A 138 -15.16 -3.07 11.63
CA VAL A 138 -15.81 -4.05 10.78
C VAL A 138 -14.90 -5.28 10.65
N GLY A 139 -15.13 -6.15 9.66
CA GLY A 139 -14.20 -7.20 9.29
C GLY A 139 -13.92 -7.14 7.79
N GLN A 140 -13.04 -8.02 7.31
CA GLN A 140 -12.59 -8.07 5.91
C GLN A 140 -13.69 -8.54 4.91
N GLU A 141 -14.86 -8.95 5.41
CA GLU A 141 -15.96 -9.52 4.61
C GLU A 141 -17.29 -8.79 4.82
N GLY A 142 -18.20 -9.00 3.86
CA GLY A 142 -19.42 -8.23 3.73
C GLY A 142 -20.48 -8.55 4.79
N PRO A 143 -21.41 -7.63 5.05
CA PRO A 143 -22.55 -7.90 5.94
C PRO A 143 -23.44 -9.04 5.41
N ALA A 144 -23.82 -9.99 6.26
CA ALA A 144 -24.61 -11.16 5.85
C ALA A 144 -26.11 -10.96 6.07
N TYR A 145 -26.91 -11.09 5.01
CA TYR A 145 -28.38 -11.11 5.11
C TYR A 145 -28.89 -12.50 5.51
N SER A 146 -29.93 -12.55 6.36
CA SER A 146 -30.70 -13.79 6.55
C SER A 146 -31.39 -14.19 5.24
N PRO A 147 -31.68 -15.49 5.01
CA PRO A 147 -32.32 -15.95 3.77
C PRO A 147 -33.69 -15.33 3.52
N ASP A 148 -34.42 -14.95 4.58
CA ASP A 148 -35.71 -14.26 4.49
C ASP A 148 -35.60 -12.73 4.37
N GLY A 149 -34.38 -12.19 4.35
CA GLY A 149 -34.07 -10.78 4.20
C GLY A 149 -34.41 -9.90 5.41
N LYS A 150 -34.74 -10.49 6.57
CA LYS A 150 -35.19 -9.72 7.75
C LYS A 150 -34.09 -9.40 8.76
N GLN A 151 -32.92 -10.01 8.63
CA GLN A 151 -31.75 -9.71 9.46
C GLN A 151 -30.56 -9.36 8.58
N LEU A 152 -29.70 -8.49 9.11
CA LEU A 152 -28.38 -8.19 8.54
C LEU A 152 -27.34 -8.31 9.65
N TRP A 153 -26.25 -9.05 9.44
CA TRP A 153 -25.17 -9.21 10.41
C TRP A 153 -23.91 -8.53 9.89
N LEU A 154 -23.48 -7.46 10.56
CA LEU A 154 -22.21 -6.77 10.30
C LEU A 154 -21.12 -7.41 11.17
N GLY A 155 -20.08 -7.95 10.54
CA GLY A 155 -18.90 -8.46 11.26
C GLY A 155 -18.15 -7.32 11.95
N GLN A 156 -17.72 -7.54 13.19
CA GLN A 156 -16.93 -6.59 13.99
C GLN A 156 -15.92 -7.36 14.85
N THR A 157 -15.00 -6.66 15.50
CA THR A 157 -14.05 -7.27 16.42
C THR A 157 -14.79 -7.98 17.56
N ASN A 158 -14.51 -9.27 17.73
CA ASN A 158 -15.14 -10.17 18.71
C ASN A 158 -16.59 -10.58 18.41
N GLY A 159 -17.08 -10.48 17.17
CA GLY A 159 -18.41 -11.02 16.81
C GLY A 159 -19.14 -10.22 15.74
N TYR A 160 -20.46 -10.07 15.91
CA TYR A 160 -21.31 -9.41 14.92
C TYR A 160 -22.27 -8.42 15.58
N THR A 161 -22.57 -7.31 14.91
CA THR A 161 -23.79 -6.56 15.18
C THR A 161 -24.89 -7.00 14.22
N ARG A 162 -25.94 -7.60 14.78
CA ARG A 162 -27.17 -7.95 14.06
C ARG A 162 -28.13 -6.78 14.05
N PHE A 163 -28.77 -6.55 12.90
CA PHE A 163 -29.84 -5.59 12.71
C PHE A 163 -31.13 -6.28 12.25
N THR A 164 -32.26 -5.67 12.59
CA THR A 164 -33.53 -5.90 11.90
C THR A 164 -33.52 -5.14 10.56
N VAL A 165 -33.91 -5.79 9.47
CA VAL A 165 -34.10 -5.15 8.16
C VAL A 165 -35.58 -4.79 8.01
N ASN A 166 -35.85 -3.51 7.81
CA ASN A 166 -37.18 -2.96 7.60
C ASN A 166 -37.67 -3.25 6.17
N ALA A 167 -38.97 -3.10 5.95
CA ALA A 167 -39.57 -3.33 4.63
C ALA A 167 -39.06 -2.37 3.53
N ASP A 168 -38.48 -1.23 3.90
CA ASP A 168 -37.85 -0.28 2.98
C ASP A 168 -36.35 -0.51 2.79
N GLY A 169 -35.80 -1.62 3.31
CA GLY A 169 -34.38 -1.99 3.23
C GLY A 169 -33.49 -1.35 4.31
N THR A 170 -33.98 -0.34 5.05
CA THR A 170 -33.20 0.25 6.16
C THR A 170 -33.00 -0.73 7.31
N VAL A 171 -31.96 -0.52 8.10
CA VAL A 171 -31.64 -1.32 9.29
C VAL A 171 -32.04 -0.60 10.58
N ALA A 172 -32.45 -1.38 11.58
CA ALA A 172 -32.84 -0.93 12.92
C ALA A 172 -32.43 -1.96 13.99
N ASP A 173 -32.67 -1.63 15.26
CA ASP A 173 -32.53 -2.53 16.42
C ASP A 173 -31.17 -3.27 16.51
N PRO A 174 -30.03 -2.54 16.55
CA PRO A 174 -28.72 -3.18 16.64
C PRO A 174 -28.58 -4.04 17.91
N ALA A 175 -28.16 -5.29 17.73
CA ALA A 175 -27.92 -6.25 18.80
C ALA A 175 -26.57 -6.95 18.58
N TYR A 176 -25.67 -6.84 19.56
CA TYR A 176 -24.35 -7.44 19.47
C TYR A 176 -24.36 -8.93 19.86
N ILE A 177 -23.70 -9.75 19.06
CA ILE A 177 -23.54 -11.20 19.21
C ILE A 177 -22.05 -11.49 19.35
N GLY A 178 -21.63 -11.84 20.57
CA GLY A 178 -20.21 -12.00 20.90
C GLY A 178 -19.67 -13.41 20.63
N ILE A 179 -18.46 -13.47 20.09
CA ILE A 179 -17.65 -14.67 19.99
C ILE A 179 -16.47 -14.53 20.97
N PRO A 180 -16.27 -15.47 21.91
CA PRO A 180 -15.19 -15.37 22.88
C PRO A 180 -13.79 -15.38 22.23
N ALA A 181 -12.90 -14.55 22.76
CA ALA A 181 -11.47 -14.60 22.47
C ALA A 181 -10.86 -15.96 22.87
N GLN A 182 -9.78 -16.37 22.20
CA GLN A 182 -8.98 -17.54 22.58
C GLN A 182 -7.59 -17.09 23.05
N GLY A 183 -7.41 -17.04 24.37
CA GLY A 183 -6.19 -16.46 24.96
C GLY A 183 -6.12 -14.97 24.65
N THR A 184 -5.06 -14.53 23.99
CA THR A 184 -4.88 -13.14 23.52
C THR A 184 -5.46 -12.89 22.12
N ARG A 185 -5.98 -13.91 21.44
CA ARG A 185 -6.49 -13.77 20.07
C ARG A 185 -7.96 -13.38 20.07
N HIS A 186 -8.23 -12.17 19.59
CA HIS A 186 -9.59 -11.70 19.37
C HIS A 186 -10.34 -12.55 18.34
N ALA A 187 -11.66 -12.60 18.45
CA ALA A 187 -12.48 -13.25 17.43
C ALA A 187 -12.73 -12.27 16.29
N LEU A 188 -11.70 -12.07 15.47
CA LEU A 188 -11.80 -11.30 14.22
C LEU A 188 -12.58 -12.14 13.22
N VAL A 189 -13.77 -11.69 12.85
CA VAL A 189 -14.68 -12.45 12.01
C VAL A 189 -14.48 -12.10 10.54
N GLY A 190 -14.56 -13.13 9.69
CA GLY A 190 -14.69 -12.98 8.24
C GLY A 190 -16.14 -13.11 7.82
N ALA A 191 -16.40 -13.89 6.77
CA ALA A 191 -17.74 -14.11 6.25
C ALA A 191 -18.64 -14.85 7.25
N ALA A 192 -19.94 -14.53 7.16
CA ALA A 192 -21.03 -15.22 7.81
C ALA A 192 -21.98 -15.82 6.78
N VAL A 193 -22.35 -17.09 6.94
CA VAL A 193 -23.32 -17.80 6.08
C VAL A 193 -24.43 -18.37 6.93
N PHE A 194 -25.67 -18.04 6.59
CA PHE A 194 -26.85 -18.62 7.22
C PHE A 194 -27.13 -20.02 6.68
N SER A 195 -27.57 -20.93 7.55
CA SER A 195 -28.25 -22.16 7.14
C SER A 195 -29.50 -21.82 6.33
N ALA A 196 -29.95 -22.76 5.48
CA ALA A 196 -31.08 -22.53 4.59
C ALA A 196 -32.40 -22.19 5.32
N ASP A 197 -32.58 -22.66 6.55
CA ASP A 197 -33.72 -22.35 7.41
C ASP A 197 -33.53 -21.06 8.24
N GLY A 198 -32.34 -20.46 8.19
CA GLY A 198 -31.97 -19.27 8.93
C GLY A 198 -31.81 -19.48 10.43
N SER A 199 -31.74 -20.73 10.92
CA SER A 199 -31.62 -21.01 12.37
C SER A 199 -30.17 -20.94 12.87
N THR A 200 -29.18 -21.20 12.01
CA THR A 200 -27.75 -21.17 12.33
C THR A 200 -27.01 -20.18 11.44
N VAL A 201 -26.02 -19.47 12.00
CA VAL A 201 -24.99 -18.74 11.25
C VAL A 201 -23.65 -19.44 11.42
N TYR A 202 -23.02 -19.81 10.32
CA TYR A 202 -21.63 -20.23 10.28
C TYR A 202 -20.74 -19.00 10.11
N SER A 203 -19.72 -18.85 10.95
CA SER A 203 -18.80 -17.71 10.92
C SER A 203 -17.37 -18.21 10.74
N ALA A 204 -16.66 -17.66 9.75
CA ALA A 204 -15.21 -17.71 9.73
C ALA A 204 -14.69 -16.83 10.87
N VAL A 205 -13.80 -17.37 11.70
CA VAL A 205 -13.16 -16.63 12.80
C VAL A 205 -11.68 -16.56 12.48
N ASN A 206 -11.35 -15.63 11.57
CA ASN A 206 -10.04 -15.37 11.01
C ASN A 206 -8.94 -15.29 12.08
N GLY A 207 -9.17 -14.51 13.15
CA GLY A 207 -8.24 -14.34 14.28
C GLY A 207 -7.93 -15.61 15.08
N GLN A 208 -8.73 -16.67 14.91
CA GLN A 208 -8.66 -17.90 15.72
C GLN A 208 -8.50 -19.18 14.87
N ASN A 209 -8.32 -19.06 13.55
CA ASN A 209 -8.13 -20.19 12.62
C ASN A 209 -9.21 -21.28 12.76
N ARG A 210 -10.47 -20.87 12.86
CA ARG A 210 -11.63 -21.76 13.07
C ARG A 210 -12.90 -21.25 12.41
N VAL A 211 -13.86 -22.15 12.24
CA VAL A 211 -15.27 -21.82 11.96
C VAL A 211 -16.11 -22.13 13.19
N VAL A 212 -17.12 -21.31 13.47
CA VAL A 212 -18.11 -21.57 14.53
C VAL A 212 -19.53 -21.58 13.96
N ALA A 213 -20.40 -22.42 14.51
CA ALA A 213 -21.84 -22.41 14.27
C ALA A 213 -22.55 -21.69 15.42
N ILE A 214 -23.35 -20.69 15.12
CA ILE A 214 -24.03 -19.80 16.07
C ILE A 214 -25.54 -19.98 15.91
N ASP A 215 -26.24 -20.30 16.98
CA ASP A 215 -27.71 -20.27 17.00
C ASP A 215 -28.20 -18.82 16.91
N THR A 216 -29.01 -18.53 15.88
CA THR A 216 -29.45 -17.16 15.55
C THR A 216 -30.38 -16.55 16.60
N ALA A 217 -31.11 -17.38 17.34
CA ALA A 217 -32.09 -16.94 18.33
C ALA A 217 -31.41 -16.52 19.64
N THR A 218 -30.40 -17.27 20.07
CA THR A 218 -29.73 -17.14 21.36
C THR A 218 -28.35 -16.50 21.27
N GLY A 219 -27.71 -16.54 20.11
CA GLY A 219 -26.32 -16.14 19.92
C GLY A 219 -25.31 -17.16 20.47
N SER A 220 -25.76 -18.37 20.83
CA SER A 220 -24.90 -19.39 21.43
C SER A 220 -24.06 -20.10 20.38
N ILE A 221 -22.78 -20.34 20.67
CA ILE A 221 -21.93 -21.19 19.81
C ILE A 221 -22.26 -22.65 20.09
N GLU A 222 -22.76 -23.35 19.08
CA GLU A 222 -23.18 -24.76 19.16
C GLU A 222 -22.08 -25.73 18.73
N GLN A 223 -21.22 -25.29 17.81
CA GLN A 223 -20.10 -26.10 17.31
C GLN A 223 -18.92 -25.23 16.86
N SER A 224 -17.72 -25.81 16.88
CA SER A 224 -16.48 -25.17 16.43
C SER A 224 -15.58 -26.17 15.70
N TRP A 225 -15.06 -25.79 14.53
CA TRP A 225 -14.13 -26.58 13.74
C TRP A 225 -12.80 -25.85 13.55
N PRO A 226 -11.64 -26.47 13.85
CA PRO A 226 -10.36 -25.94 13.39
C PRO A 226 -10.27 -26.04 11.86
N VAL A 227 -9.75 -25.01 11.22
CA VAL A 227 -9.54 -24.95 9.76
C VAL A 227 -8.11 -24.46 9.45
N GLY A 228 -7.85 -24.03 8.22
CA GLY A 228 -6.58 -23.42 7.85
C GLY A 228 -6.31 -22.08 8.53
N ASN A 229 -5.16 -21.47 8.20
CA ASN A 229 -4.75 -20.19 8.76
C ASN A 229 -5.51 -19.04 8.10
N ALA A 230 -5.95 -18.06 8.90
CA ALA A 230 -6.68 -16.88 8.42
C ALA A 230 -7.90 -17.26 7.54
N PRO A 231 -8.90 -17.98 8.09
CA PRO A 231 -10.12 -18.25 7.36
C PRO A 231 -10.88 -16.96 7.07
N ARG A 232 -11.30 -16.76 5.82
CA ARG A 232 -11.93 -15.51 5.38
C ARG A 232 -13.36 -15.70 4.89
N ASP A 233 -13.55 -16.32 3.73
CA ASP A 233 -14.87 -16.49 3.10
C ASP A 233 -15.47 -17.88 3.36
N LEU A 234 -16.80 -17.98 3.24
CA LEU A 234 -17.60 -19.17 3.45
C LEU A 234 -18.64 -19.36 2.33
N VAL A 235 -18.74 -20.60 1.82
CA VAL A 235 -19.82 -20.97 0.88
C VAL A 235 -20.41 -22.32 1.27
N GLN A 236 -21.72 -22.38 1.48
CA GLN A 236 -22.44 -23.63 1.70
C GLN A 236 -22.94 -24.22 0.38
N VAL A 237 -22.63 -25.50 0.13
CA VAL A 237 -23.15 -26.29 -1.00
C VAL A 237 -23.72 -27.61 -0.48
N GLY A 238 -25.05 -27.69 -0.40
CA GLY A 238 -25.72 -28.82 0.23
C GLY A 238 -25.30 -28.96 1.69
N ASP A 239 -24.82 -30.15 2.06
CA ASP A 239 -24.34 -30.46 3.42
C ASP A 239 -22.85 -30.14 3.63
N LYS A 240 -22.20 -29.45 2.69
CA LYS A 240 -20.79 -29.05 2.81
C LYS A 240 -20.67 -27.55 3.02
N LEU A 241 -19.79 -27.15 3.94
CA LEU A 241 -19.37 -25.77 4.11
C LEU A 241 -17.89 -25.65 3.70
N TYR A 242 -17.64 -24.87 2.65
CA TYR A 242 -16.30 -24.56 2.16
C TYR A 242 -15.80 -23.27 2.81
N VAL A 243 -14.50 -23.22 3.13
CA VAL A 243 -13.85 -22.12 3.86
C VAL A 243 -12.56 -21.75 3.16
N SER A 244 -12.40 -20.52 2.68
CA SER A 244 -11.13 -20.04 2.14
C SER A 244 -10.17 -19.75 3.29
N ASN A 245 -8.88 -20.09 3.14
CA ASN A 245 -7.85 -19.87 4.17
C ASN A 245 -6.65 -19.16 3.53
N GLU A 246 -6.53 -17.85 3.74
CA GLU A 246 -5.56 -16.99 3.05
C GLU A 246 -4.12 -17.41 3.33
N GLY A 247 -3.82 -17.75 4.59
CA GLY A 247 -2.53 -18.28 5.02
C GLY A 247 -2.36 -19.79 4.81
N GLY A 248 -3.30 -20.42 4.10
CA GLY A 248 -3.27 -21.83 3.74
C GLY A 248 -3.30 -22.79 4.92
N ARG A 249 -2.51 -23.87 4.81
CA ARG A 249 -2.51 -24.94 5.81
C ARG A 249 -1.73 -24.54 7.08
N PRO A 250 -2.05 -25.13 8.24
CA PRO A 250 -1.20 -25.01 9.42
C PRO A 250 0.24 -25.47 9.13
N ALA A 251 1.21 -24.78 9.74
CA ALA A 251 2.62 -25.12 9.62
C ALA A 251 2.92 -26.52 10.16
N ARG A 252 3.87 -27.20 9.50
CA ARG A 252 4.38 -28.52 9.85
C ARG A 252 5.83 -28.41 10.28
N ALA A 253 6.31 -29.41 11.03
CA ALA A 253 7.71 -29.45 11.43
C ALA A 253 8.65 -29.39 10.21
N GLY A 254 9.55 -28.42 10.21
CA GLY A 254 10.52 -28.18 9.13
C GLY A 254 10.08 -27.15 8.08
N ASP A 255 8.84 -26.65 8.14
CA ASP A 255 8.45 -25.48 7.35
C ASP A 255 9.28 -24.25 7.81
N THR A 256 9.67 -23.41 6.86
CA THR A 256 10.01 -22.02 7.17
C THR A 256 8.72 -21.26 7.38
N THR A 257 8.67 -20.42 8.41
CA THR A 257 7.48 -19.66 8.75
C THR A 257 7.80 -18.21 9.04
N ILE A 258 6.82 -17.36 8.79
CA ILE A 258 6.75 -15.99 9.28
C ILE A 258 5.44 -15.85 10.06
N ASN A 259 5.43 -14.94 11.03
CA ASN A 259 4.24 -14.66 11.82
C ASN A 259 3.11 -14.10 10.94
N SER A 260 1.87 -14.31 11.37
CA SER A 260 0.69 -13.54 10.98
C SER A 260 -0.28 -13.64 12.16
N TYR A 261 -0.52 -12.53 12.86
CA TYR A 261 -1.36 -12.49 14.06
C TYR A 261 -1.09 -13.60 15.09
N GLY A 262 0.18 -13.81 15.44
CA GLY A 262 0.61 -14.85 16.37
C GLY A 262 0.50 -16.28 15.84
N THR A 263 0.17 -16.47 14.56
CA THR A 263 0.14 -17.76 13.86
C THR A 263 1.40 -17.91 13.00
N GLN A 264 2.06 -19.06 13.08
CA GLN A 264 3.21 -19.34 12.21
C GLN A 264 2.71 -19.86 10.85
N VAL A 265 2.84 -19.04 9.81
CA VAL A 265 2.36 -19.31 8.46
C VAL A 265 3.53 -19.82 7.60
N PRO A 266 3.38 -20.93 6.83
CA PRO A 266 4.40 -21.39 5.90
C PRO A 266 4.77 -20.30 4.88
N ALA A 267 6.01 -19.82 4.94
CA ALA A 267 6.47 -18.67 4.16
C ALA A 267 7.84 -18.90 3.55
N ASP A 268 8.11 -18.21 2.43
CA ASP A 268 9.40 -18.28 1.75
C ASP A 268 10.43 -17.37 2.46
N PRO A 269 11.62 -17.88 2.85
CA PRO A 269 12.61 -17.10 3.60
C PRO A 269 13.22 -15.94 2.82
N LYS A 270 13.01 -15.87 1.51
CA LYS A 270 13.53 -14.77 0.68
C LYS A 270 12.50 -13.68 0.49
N THR A 271 11.28 -14.05 0.11
CA THR A 271 10.22 -13.12 -0.24
C THR A 271 9.28 -12.81 0.91
N GLY A 272 9.35 -13.55 2.01
CA GLY A 272 8.44 -13.41 3.15
C GLY A 272 6.99 -13.82 2.87
N ALA A 273 6.63 -14.07 1.61
CA ALA A 273 5.30 -14.43 1.16
C ALA A 273 4.89 -15.84 1.58
N THR A 274 3.59 -16.03 1.73
CA THR A 274 3.00 -17.35 1.98
C THR A 274 3.32 -18.33 0.85
N THR A 275 3.40 -19.62 1.20
CA THR A 275 3.76 -20.70 0.26
C THR A 275 2.67 -21.75 0.08
N THR A 276 1.53 -21.57 0.76
CA THR A 276 0.39 -22.47 0.68
C THR A 276 -0.91 -21.69 0.71
N GLY A 277 -1.91 -22.12 -0.05
CA GLY A 277 -3.30 -21.70 0.11
C GLY A 277 -4.22 -22.92 0.05
N THR A 278 -5.31 -22.88 0.82
CA THR A 278 -6.20 -24.05 0.98
C THR A 278 -7.66 -23.63 1.15
N VAL A 279 -8.56 -24.47 0.66
CA VAL A 279 -9.98 -24.46 1.04
C VAL A 279 -10.24 -25.60 2.02
N SER A 280 -10.79 -25.29 3.19
CA SER A 280 -11.26 -26.31 4.13
C SER A 280 -12.70 -26.72 3.81
N VAL A 281 -13.05 -27.98 4.03
CA VAL A 281 -14.42 -28.50 3.82
C VAL A 281 -14.92 -29.14 5.10
N ILE A 282 -16.00 -28.59 5.64
CA ILE A 282 -16.72 -29.10 6.81
C ILE A 282 -17.96 -29.87 6.32
N ASP A 283 -18.12 -31.11 6.79
CA ASP A 283 -19.33 -31.91 6.56
C ASP A 283 -20.37 -31.60 7.65
N LEU A 284 -21.42 -30.89 7.27
CA LEU A 284 -22.51 -30.48 8.16
C LEU A 284 -23.43 -31.66 8.54
N ALA A 285 -23.44 -32.75 7.77
CA ALA A 285 -24.17 -33.97 8.12
C ALA A 285 -23.42 -34.80 9.17
N HIS A 286 -22.09 -34.65 9.24
CA HIS A 286 -21.22 -35.28 10.23
C HIS A 286 -20.40 -34.24 11.01
N PRO A 287 -21.06 -33.35 11.78
CA PRO A 287 -20.42 -32.17 12.36
C PRO A 287 -19.33 -32.47 13.40
N ALA A 288 -19.18 -33.73 13.82
CA ALA A 288 -18.10 -34.18 14.72
C ALA A 288 -16.79 -34.48 13.97
N ASP A 289 -16.83 -34.64 12.65
CA ASP A 289 -15.66 -34.93 11.83
C ASP A 289 -14.78 -33.69 11.67
N ALA A 290 -13.47 -33.91 11.53
CA ALA A 290 -12.53 -32.84 11.27
C ALA A 290 -12.71 -32.32 9.84
N ALA A 291 -12.51 -31.01 9.65
CA ALA A 291 -12.50 -30.41 8.34
C ALA A 291 -11.42 -31.07 7.46
N SER A 292 -11.78 -31.37 6.21
CA SER A 292 -10.82 -31.77 5.19
C SER A 292 -10.24 -30.54 4.49
N SER A 293 -9.19 -30.72 3.67
CA SER A 293 -8.47 -29.61 3.03
C SER A 293 -8.22 -29.90 1.56
N ILE A 294 -8.43 -28.89 0.73
CA ILE A 294 -8.15 -28.87 -0.71
C ILE A 294 -7.05 -27.84 -0.95
N ASP A 295 -5.97 -28.22 -1.61
CA ASP A 295 -4.91 -27.28 -2.01
C ASP A 295 -5.39 -26.45 -3.21
N VAL A 296 -5.21 -25.12 -3.15
CA VAL A 296 -5.56 -24.15 -4.21
C VAL A 296 -4.38 -23.19 -4.45
N GLY A 297 -4.61 -22.07 -5.14
CA GLY A 297 -3.63 -21.00 -5.30
C GLY A 297 -3.33 -20.29 -3.98
N LEU A 298 -2.49 -19.25 -4.01
CA LEU A 298 -2.11 -18.51 -2.81
C LEU A 298 -3.12 -17.41 -2.53
N HIS A 299 -3.39 -17.18 -1.25
CA HIS A 299 -4.38 -16.22 -0.75
C HIS A 299 -5.76 -16.48 -1.39
N PRO A 300 -6.36 -17.66 -1.15
CA PRO A 300 -7.74 -17.86 -1.53
C PRO A 300 -8.61 -16.88 -0.72
N THR A 301 -9.20 -15.91 -1.42
CA THR A 301 -9.94 -14.79 -0.82
C THR A 301 -11.44 -15.05 -0.92
N ALA A 302 -12.05 -14.84 -2.09
CA ALA A 302 -13.49 -14.99 -2.29
C ALA A 302 -13.86 -16.32 -2.97
N MET A 303 -15.07 -16.79 -2.67
CA MET A 303 -15.61 -18.02 -3.22
C MET A 303 -17.03 -17.82 -3.76
N TYR A 304 -17.35 -18.52 -4.85
CA TYR A 304 -18.69 -18.54 -5.41
C TYR A 304 -19.05 -19.92 -5.95
N ALA A 305 -20.19 -20.47 -5.56
CA ALA A 305 -20.65 -21.79 -6.02
C ALA A 305 -21.84 -21.68 -6.98
N LYS A 306 -21.72 -22.27 -8.18
CA LYS A 306 -22.83 -22.41 -9.13
C LYS A 306 -22.55 -23.51 -10.16
N LYS A 307 -23.61 -24.19 -10.63
CA LYS A 307 -23.54 -25.25 -11.66
C LYS A 307 -22.54 -26.38 -11.33
N GLY A 308 -22.44 -26.76 -10.06
CA GLY A 308 -21.57 -27.86 -9.59
C GLY A 308 -20.10 -27.49 -9.43
N ALA A 309 -19.71 -26.25 -9.73
CA ALA A 309 -18.38 -25.71 -9.40
C ALA A 309 -18.44 -24.80 -8.17
N LEU A 310 -17.34 -24.81 -7.42
CA LEU A 310 -16.93 -23.74 -6.53
C LEU A 310 -15.74 -23.02 -7.19
N PHE A 311 -15.88 -21.73 -7.45
CA PHE A 311 -14.81 -20.85 -7.91
C PHE A 311 -14.16 -20.22 -6.68
N VAL A 312 -12.83 -20.20 -6.63
CA VAL A 312 -12.03 -19.64 -5.55
C VAL A 312 -11.07 -18.65 -6.18
N THR A 313 -11.13 -17.39 -5.81
CA THR A 313 -10.16 -16.40 -6.28
C THR A 313 -8.89 -16.50 -5.46
N ASP A 314 -7.76 -16.69 -6.13
CA ASP A 314 -6.46 -16.85 -5.49
C ASP A 314 -5.60 -15.60 -5.78
N THR A 315 -5.71 -14.59 -4.90
CA THR A 315 -5.28 -13.21 -5.17
C THR A 315 -3.77 -13.11 -5.44
N ALA A 316 -2.96 -13.80 -4.63
CA ALA A 316 -1.51 -13.77 -4.74
C ALA A 316 -0.96 -14.59 -5.92
N THR A 317 -1.68 -15.62 -6.41
CA THR A 317 -1.29 -16.38 -7.62
C THR A 317 -1.85 -15.81 -8.91
N ASN A 318 -2.85 -14.92 -8.86
CA ASN A 318 -3.50 -14.32 -10.02
C ASN A 318 -4.19 -15.38 -10.89
N ASP A 319 -4.97 -16.22 -10.23
CA ASP A 319 -5.83 -17.20 -10.85
C ASP A 319 -7.13 -17.44 -10.07
N VAL A 320 -8.03 -18.22 -10.67
CA VAL A 320 -9.23 -18.74 -10.02
C VAL A 320 -9.20 -20.27 -10.08
N SER A 321 -9.11 -20.90 -8.91
CA SER A 321 -9.26 -22.35 -8.78
C SER A 321 -10.74 -22.76 -8.93
N VAL A 322 -11.00 -23.79 -9.73
CA VAL A 322 -12.34 -24.35 -9.96
C VAL A 322 -12.40 -25.73 -9.35
N ILE A 323 -13.18 -25.88 -8.28
CA ILE A 323 -13.38 -27.13 -7.56
C ILE A 323 -14.70 -27.77 -8.04
N ASP A 324 -14.65 -29.05 -8.43
CA ASP A 324 -15.86 -29.85 -8.63
C ASP A 324 -16.42 -30.26 -7.26
N THR A 325 -17.59 -29.73 -6.93
CA THR A 325 -18.22 -29.94 -5.61
C THR A 325 -18.72 -31.37 -5.37
N SER A 326 -18.78 -32.20 -6.42
CA SER A 326 -19.21 -33.59 -6.31
C SER A 326 -18.14 -34.50 -5.71
N ASP A 327 -16.85 -34.21 -5.93
CA ASP A 327 -15.73 -35.00 -5.44
C ASP A 327 -14.58 -34.21 -4.80
N ASP A 328 -14.78 -32.90 -4.60
CA ASP A 328 -13.89 -31.97 -3.89
C ASP A 328 -12.48 -31.86 -4.49
N LYS A 329 -12.40 -31.85 -5.82
CA LYS A 329 -11.14 -31.69 -6.55
C LYS A 329 -11.08 -30.41 -7.35
N VAL A 330 -9.92 -29.76 -7.32
CA VAL A 330 -9.57 -28.72 -8.30
C VAL A 330 -9.46 -29.37 -9.68
N VAL A 331 -10.39 -29.05 -10.58
CA VAL A 331 -10.48 -29.59 -11.94
C VAL A 331 -9.97 -28.61 -13.00
N GLN A 332 -9.87 -27.32 -12.65
CA GLN A 332 -9.36 -26.28 -13.53
C GLN A 332 -8.76 -25.13 -12.71
N THR A 333 -7.77 -24.44 -13.27
CA THR A 333 -7.23 -23.18 -12.77
C THR A 333 -7.31 -22.15 -13.91
N ILE A 334 -8.01 -21.05 -13.69
CA ILE A 334 -8.26 -20.00 -14.68
C ILE A 334 -7.25 -18.88 -14.44
N SER A 335 -6.37 -18.61 -15.40
CA SER A 335 -5.47 -17.47 -15.30
C SER A 335 -6.23 -16.15 -15.43
N THR A 336 -5.93 -15.20 -14.53
CA THR A 336 -6.46 -13.83 -14.52
C THR A 336 -5.37 -12.80 -14.86
N GLN A 337 -4.43 -13.19 -15.72
CA GLN A 337 -3.28 -12.37 -16.13
C GLN A 337 -3.46 -11.87 -17.58
N PRO A 338 -4.29 -10.83 -17.82
CA PRO A 338 -4.61 -10.37 -19.18
C PRO A 338 -3.40 -9.77 -19.92
N TRP A 339 -2.39 -9.27 -19.20
CA TRP A 339 -1.19 -8.68 -19.78
C TRP A 339 0.05 -9.57 -19.53
N PRO A 340 0.70 -10.11 -20.57
CA PRO A 340 1.73 -11.14 -20.37
C PRO A 340 3.10 -10.61 -19.92
N GLU A 341 3.30 -9.29 -19.80
CA GLU A 341 4.60 -8.72 -19.40
C GLU A 341 4.84 -8.79 -17.89
N ALA A 342 3.77 -8.98 -17.09
CA ALA A 342 3.83 -9.14 -15.64
C ALA A 342 3.06 -10.39 -15.21
N SER A 343 3.46 -11.00 -14.09
CA SER A 343 2.85 -12.24 -13.57
C SER A 343 2.27 -12.10 -12.16
N VAL A 344 2.43 -10.95 -11.51
CA VAL A 344 2.01 -10.63 -10.14
C VAL A 344 1.23 -9.32 -10.16
N GLY A 345 0.30 -9.16 -9.21
CA GLY A 345 -0.39 -7.90 -8.94
C GLY A 345 -1.64 -7.64 -9.80
N TYR A 346 -2.33 -8.68 -10.31
CA TYR A 346 -3.65 -8.53 -10.94
C TYR A 346 -4.79 -8.64 -9.94
N GLU A 347 -4.59 -9.39 -8.85
CA GLU A 347 -5.45 -9.42 -7.66
C GLU A 347 -6.92 -9.75 -8.02
N PRO A 348 -7.23 -11.02 -8.37
CA PRO A 348 -8.61 -11.43 -8.53
C PRO A 348 -9.33 -11.42 -7.19
N ASP A 349 -10.21 -10.45 -6.95
CA ASP A 349 -10.74 -10.24 -5.59
C ASP A 349 -12.10 -10.91 -5.39
N ALA A 350 -13.00 -10.80 -6.38
CA ALA A 350 -14.33 -11.40 -6.32
C ALA A 350 -14.74 -12.07 -7.64
N VAL A 351 -15.70 -12.99 -7.56
CA VAL A 351 -16.17 -13.79 -8.70
C VAL A 351 -17.67 -14.02 -8.66
N THR A 352 -18.34 -13.94 -9.81
CA THR A 352 -19.74 -14.34 -9.96
C THR A 352 -20.01 -15.00 -11.31
N LEU A 353 -21.08 -15.79 -11.42
CA LEU A 353 -21.49 -16.45 -12.66
C LEU A 353 -22.91 -16.05 -13.06
N THR A 354 -23.03 -15.34 -14.18
CA THR A 354 -24.33 -14.97 -14.75
C THR A 354 -25.10 -16.19 -15.26
N ASP A 355 -26.42 -16.05 -15.37
CA ASP A 355 -27.28 -17.16 -15.81
C ASP A 355 -26.96 -17.62 -17.24
N ASP A 356 -26.57 -16.69 -18.11
CA ASP A 356 -26.17 -16.95 -19.49
C ASP A 356 -24.73 -17.50 -19.64
N GLY A 357 -24.06 -17.80 -18.52
CA GLY A 357 -22.78 -18.51 -18.50
C GLY A 357 -21.55 -17.61 -18.69
N HIS A 358 -21.62 -16.34 -18.27
CA HIS A 358 -20.43 -15.52 -18.12
C HIS A 358 -19.90 -15.58 -16.69
N LEU A 359 -18.68 -16.06 -16.54
CA LEU A 359 -17.92 -15.92 -15.31
C LEU A 359 -17.27 -14.53 -15.32
N LEU A 360 -17.58 -13.74 -14.30
CA LEU A 360 -17.07 -12.39 -14.10
C LEU A 360 -16.14 -12.43 -12.89
N VAL A 361 -14.93 -11.92 -13.05
CA VAL A 361 -13.90 -11.88 -11.99
C VAL A 361 -13.41 -10.44 -11.89
N THR A 362 -13.50 -9.81 -10.73
CA THR A 362 -12.88 -8.50 -10.52
C THR A 362 -11.37 -8.66 -10.46
N LEU A 363 -10.62 -7.67 -10.94
CA LEU A 363 -9.17 -7.58 -10.87
C LEU A 363 -8.84 -6.25 -10.19
N GLY A 364 -8.62 -6.26 -8.88
CA GLY A 364 -8.50 -5.08 -8.03
C GLY A 364 -7.50 -4.09 -8.58
N ARG A 365 -6.24 -4.52 -8.65
CA ARG A 365 -5.13 -3.69 -9.13
C ARG A 365 -5.22 -3.26 -10.59
N ALA A 366 -6.07 -3.91 -11.40
CA ALA A 366 -6.24 -3.61 -12.82
C ALA A 366 -7.44 -2.69 -13.12
N ASP A 367 -8.22 -2.32 -12.12
CA ASP A 367 -9.48 -1.56 -12.23
C ASP A 367 -10.40 -2.14 -13.32
N ALA A 368 -10.62 -3.45 -13.27
CA ALA A 368 -11.38 -4.14 -14.30
C ALA A 368 -12.14 -5.37 -13.82
N VAL A 369 -13.17 -5.73 -14.59
CA VAL A 369 -13.81 -7.06 -14.54
C VAL A 369 -13.34 -7.88 -15.74
N ALA A 370 -12.67 -9.00 -15.48
CA ALA A 370 -12.36 -10.01 -16.47
C ALA A 370 -13.58 -10.91 -16.74
N VAL A 371 -13.87 -11.13 -18.02
CA VAL A 371 -15.05 -11.88 -18.46
C VAL A 371 -14.64 -13.14 -19.21
N TYR A 372 -15.21 -14.27 -18.82
CA TYR A 372 -15.01 -15.57 -19.43
C TYR A 372 -16.35 -16.23 -19.77
N ARG A 373 -16.39 -17.09 -20.80
CA ARG A 373 -17.49 -18.04 -21.00
C ARG A 373 -17.23 -19.31 -20.20
N TYR A 374 -18.20 -19.70 -19.38
CA TYR A 374 -18.20 -20.90 -18.57
C TYR A 374 -19.42 -21.78 -18.88
N LYS A 375 -19.23 -23.10 -18.88
CA LYS A 375 -20.29 -24.09 -19.15
C LYS A 375 -20.44 -25.11 -18.04
N SER A 376 -19.35 -25.79 -17.70
CA SER A 376 -19.28 -26.83 -16.67
C SER A 376 -17.87 -26.89 -16.08
N PRO A 377 -17.68 -27.52 -14.90
CA PRO A 377 -16.37 -27.54 -14.23
C PRO A 377 -15.27 -28.22 -15.06
N LEU A 378 -15.64 -29.17 -15.92
CA LEU A 378 -14.71 -29.97 -16.72
C LEU A 378 -14.44 -29.40 -18.12
N GLU A 379 -15.18 -28.36 -18.53
CA GLU A 379 -14.96 -27.67 -19.80
C GLU A 379 -14.14 -26.38 -19.59
N PRO A 380 -12.97 -26.24 -20.24
CA PRO A 380 -12.14 -25.04 -20.10
C PRO A 380 -12.91 -23.75 -20.41
N VAL A 381 -12.72 -22.73 -19.58
CA VAL A 381 -13.30 -21.41 -19.84
C VAL A 381 -12.66 -20.78 -21.06
N SER A 382 -13.42 -19.90 -21.72
CA SER A 382 -12.90 -19.09 -22.83
C SER A 382 -12.89 -17.62 -22.43
N TYR A 383 -11.71 -17.00 -22.42
CA TYR A 383 -11.56 -15.57 -22.15
C TYR A 383 -12.25 -14.71 -23.22
N ILE A 384 -13.01 -13.71 -22.80
CA ILE A 384 -13.73 -12.78 -23.68
C ILE A 384 -13.04 -11.43 -23.73
N GLY A 385 -12.74 -10.84 -22.57
CA GLY A 385 -12.17 -9.49 -22.48
C GLY A 385 -12.33 -8.88 -21.08
N LEU A 386 -12.13 -7.55 -21.00
CA LEU A 386 -12.20 -6.77 -19.76
C LEU A 386 -13.24 -5.65 -19.87
N LEU A 387 -13.88 -5.31 -18.76
CA LEU A 387 -14.69 -4.10 -18.59
C LEU A 387 -14.04 -3.21 -17.53
N PRO A 388 -13.87 -1.90 -17.78
CA PRO A 388 -13.26 -0.99 -16.81
C PRO A 388 -14.18 -0.73 -15.61
N THR A 389 -13.58 -0.56 -14.45
CA THR A 389 -14.25 -0.17 -13.21
C THR A 389 -13.72 1.16 -12.68
N ASP A 390 -14.21 1.57 -11.51
CA ASP A 390 -13.52 2.53 -10.65
C ASP A 390 -12.36 1.82 -9.91
N TYR A 391 -11.70 2.54 -9.01
CA TYR A 391 -10.45 2.13 -8.38
C TYR A 391 -10.65 0.98 -7.40
N PHE A 392 -9.97 -0.14 -7.67
CA PHE A 392 -9.88 -1.34 -6.83
C PHE A 392 -11.24 -2.07 -6.63
N PRO A 393 -11.78 -2.76 -7.67
CA PRO A 393 -13.03 -3.52 -7.56
C PRO A 393 -12.89 -4.77 -6.67
N SER A 394 -13.47 -4.73 -5.49
CA SER A 394 -13.39 -5.78 -4.46
C SER A 394 -14.59 -6.74 -4.45
N GLU A 395 -15.75 -6.33 -4.97
CA GLU A 395 -16.97 -7.15 -4.94
C GLU A 395 -17.71 -7.17 -6.26
N ILE A 396 -18.40 -8.28 -6.57
CA ILE A 396 -19.25 -8.38 -7.76
C ILE A 396 -20.46 -9.29 -7.57
N ALA A 397 -21.64 -8.78 -7.96
CA ALA A 397 -22.89 -9.53 -7.87
C ALA A 397 -23.80 -9.32 -9.10
N GLY A 398 -24.54 -10.37 -9.46
CA GLY A 398 -25.63 -10.28 -10.44
C GLY A 398 -26.95 -9.89 -9.77
N VAL A 399 -27.61 -8.85 -10.27
CA VAL A 399 -28.90 -8.34 -9.76
C VAL A 399 -29.91 -8.29 -10.90
N GLY A 400 -30.68 -9.35 -11.07
CA GLY A 400 -31.55 -9.54 -12.23
C GLY A 400 -30.75 -9.51 -13.53
N LYS A 401 -30.89 -8.45 -14.33
CA LYS A 401 -30.10 -8.22 -15.57
C LYS A 401 -28.91 -7.27 -15.40
N GLN A 402 -28.75 -6.71 -14.21
CA GLN A 402 -27.63 -5.84 -13.87
C GLN A 402 -26.50 -6.66 -13.26
N VAL A 403 -25.30 -6.15 -13.41
CA VAL A 403 -24.13 -6.48 -12.61
C VAL A 403 -23.86 -5.27 -11.73
N VAL A 404 -23.57 -5.52 -10.46
CA VAL A 404 -23.16 -4.51 -9.48
C VAL A 404 -21.73 -4.84 -9.04
N VAL A 405 -20.87 -3.84 -8.97
CA VAL A 405 -19.47 -3.94 -8.55
C VAL A 405 -19.24 -2.91 -7.45
N SER A 406 -18.60 -3.30 -6.34
CA SER A 406 -18.14 -2.33 -5.33
C SER A 406 -16.64 -2.12 -5.49
N ASN A 407 -16.20 -0.87 -5.36
CA ASN A 407 -14.81 -0.46 -5.53
C ASN A 407 -14.32 0.20 -4.24
N THR A 408 -13.30 -0.39 -3.62
CA THR A 408 -12.81 -0.03 -2.28
C THR A 408 -12.23 1.39 -2.24
N ARG A 409 -11.46 1.77 -3.26
CA ARG A 409 -10.76 3.06 -3.36
C ARG A 409 -11.53 4.12 -4.17
N GLY A 410 -12.66 3.74 -4.77
CA GLY A 410 -13.58 4.65 -5.46
C GLY A 410 -12.90 5.52 -6.52
N ILE A 411 -12.82 6.82 -6.22
CA ILE A 411 -12.22 7.85 -7.07
C ILE A 411 -11.07 8.60 -6.36
N ASP A 412 -10.36 7.92 -5.47
CA ASP A 412 -9.21 8.43 -4.68
C ASP A 412 -9.59 9.33 -3.49
N ALA A 413 -8.61 10.03 -2.89
CA ALA A 413 -8.72 10.90 -1.71
C ALA A 413 -9.44 12.24 -1.93
N LEU A 414 -10.61 12.19 -2.57
CA LEU A 414 -11.39 13.37 -2.98
C LEU A 414 -12.68 13.59 -2.18
N ARG A 415 -12.87 12.88 -1.07
CA ARG A 415 -14.03 13.06 -0.19
C ARG A 415 -14.09 14.51 0.32
N PRO A 416 -15.23 15.20 0.23
CA PRO A 416 -15.35 16.59 0.66
C PRO A 416 -15.49 16.70 2.19
N THR A 417 -14.37 16.73 2.92
CA THR A 417 -14.37 16.87 4.39
C THR A 417 -14.18 18.29 4.87
N THR A 418 -13.27 19.05 4.25
CA THR A 418 -12.98 20.44 4.56
C THR A 418 -12.73 21.23 3.28
N SER A 419 -13.00 22.54 3.31
CA SER A 419 -12.69 23.43 2.18
C SER A 419 -11.23 23.87 2.13
N ALA A 420 -10.42 23.45 3.12
CA ALA A 420 -9.03 23.85 3.25
C ALA A 420 -8.04 22.98 2.44
N GLY A 421 -8.46 21.80 2.02
CA GLY A 421 -7.63 20.82 1.33
C GLY A 421 -8.14 19.41 1.53
N HIS A 422 -7.33 18.43 1.17
CA HIS A 422 -7.60 17.01 1.22
C HIS A 422 -6.58 16.32 2.13
N GLY A 423 -7.04 15.40 2.99
CA GLY A 423 -6.16 14.47 3.70
C GLY A 423 -6.14 13.10 3.03
N THR A 424 -5.10 12.29 3.25
CA THR A 424 -4.96 10.95 2.65
C THR A 424 -6.14 10.02 2.97
N HIS A 425 -6.70 10.18 4.17
CA HIS A 425 -7.91 9.48 4.62
C HIS A 425 -9.21 9.97 3.98
N ASP A 426 -9.18 11.00 3.13
CA ASP A 426 -10.33 11.44 2.33
C ASP A 426 -10.61 10.53 1.15
N THR A 427 -10.15 9.28 1.22
CA THR A 427 -10.48 8.25 0.25
C THR A 427 -11.98 8.04 0.17
N THR A 428 -12.47 8.01 -1.07
CA THR A 428 -13.85 7.68 -1.42
C THR A 428 -14.00 6.18 -1.66
N SER A 429 -15.24 5.72 -1.84
CA SER A 429 -15.52 4.41 -2.44
C SER A 429 -16.60 4.56 -3.51
N SER A 430 -16.90 3.51 -4.28
CA SER A 430 -18.02 3.57 -5.21
C SER A 430 -18.73 2.25 -5.42
N VAL A 431 -20.00 2.34 -5.81
CA VAL A 431 -20.78 1.23 -6.34
C VAL A 431 -21.07 1.50 -7.81
N GLN A 432 -20.71 0.56 -8.67
CA GLN A 432 -20.90 0.61 -10.11
C GLN A 432 -21.99 -0.38 -10.53
N ARG A 433 -22.82 -0.02 -11.52
CA ARG A 433 -23.77 -0.93 -12.17
C ARG A 433 -23.79 -0.83 -13.68
N PHE A 434 -24.03 -1.96 -14.33
CA PHE A 434 -24.25 -2.05 -15.76
C PHE A 434 -25.05 -3.30 -16.13
N THR A 435 -25.73 -3.25 -17.28
CA THR A 435 -26.15 -4.48 -17.96
C THR A 435 -24.94 -5.04 -18.69
N LEU A 436 -24.65 -6.33 -18.49
CA LEU A 436 -23.54 -7.00 -19.17
C LEU A 436 -23.72 -6.83 -20.70
N PRO A 437 -22.77 -6.18 -21.40
CA PRO A 437 -22.91 -5.95 -22.82
C PRO A 437 -22.50 -7.20 -23.62
N ASP A 438 -22.81 -7.21 -24.90
CA ASP A 438 -22.41 -8.31 -25.79
C ASP A 438 -20.89 -8.48 -25.84
N ASP A 439 -20.41 -9.72 -26.06
CA ASP A 439 -18.98 -10.08 -26.10
C ASP A 439 -18.13 -9.18 -27.03
N SER A 440 -18.73 -8.63 -28.09
CA SER A 440 -18.04 -7.72 -29.02
C SER A 440 -17.71 -6.37 -28.38
N VAL A 441 -18.60 -5.86 -27.52
CA VAL A 441 -18.38 -4.64 -26.74
C VAL A 441 -17.34 -4.90 -25.66
N ILE A 442 -17.42 -6.05 -24.98
CA ILE A 442 -16.44 -6.45 -23.96
C ILE A 442 -15.02 -6.48 -24.58
N ARG A 443 -14.85 -7.14 -25.73
CA ARG A 443 -13.57 -7.14 -26.46
C ARG A 443 -13.08 -5.74 -26.83
N ALA A 444 -13.97 -4.83 -27.17
CA ALA A 444 -13.61 -3.45 -27.48
C ALA A 444 -13.20 -2.66 -26.22
N GLN A 445 -13.86 -2.88 -25.08
CA GLN A 445 -13.52 -2.25 -23.81
C GLN A 445 -12.19 -2.76 -23.23
N THR A 446 -11.74 -3.97 -23.58
CA THR A 446 -10.40 -4.46 -23.22
C THR A 446 -9.30 -3.46 -23.61
N TYR A 447 -9.37 -2.85 -24.80
CA TYR A 447 -8.39 -1.84 -25.22
C TYR A 447 -8.45 -0.55 -24.40
N LYS A 448 -9.58 -0.27 -23.75
CA LYS A 448 -9.70 0.86 -22.83
C LYS A 448 -8.96 0.55 -21.53
N VAL A 449 -9.20 -0.63 -20.95
CA VAL A 449 -8.49 -1.11 -19.74
C VAL A 449 -6.98 -1.11 -19.94
N PHE A 450 -6.49 -1.65 -21.07
CA PHE A 450 -5.05 -1.65 -21.38
C PHE A 450 -4.46 -0.23 -21.44
N ARG A 451 -5.20 0.75 -22.00
CA ARG A 451 -4.72 2.15 -22.07
C ARG A 451 -4.76 2.84 -20.72
N GLN A 452 -5.75 2.54 -19.89
CA GLN A 452 -5.91 3.09 -18.54
C GLN A 452 -4.83 2.61 -17.58
N ASN A 453 -4.35 1.38 -17.79
CA ASN A 453 -3.30 0.73 -17.00
C ASN A 453 -1.88 0.90 -17.57
N GLY A 454 -1.70 1.59 -18.70
CA GLY A 454 -0.36 1.69 -19.31
C GLY A 454 0.19 0.40 -19.91
N TRP A 455 -0.62 -0.65 -20.01
CA TRP A 455 -0.19 -1.95 -20.49
C TRP A 455 0.14 -1.91 -21.97
N THR A 456 1.44 -1.84 -22.28
CA THR A 456 1.94 -1.83 -23.65
C THR A 456 2.90 -2.99 -23.91
N PRO A 457 2.94 -3.55 -25.14
CA PRO A 457 3.88 -4.60 -25.46
C PRO A 457 5.33 -4.14 -25.32
N GLY A 458 6.14 -4.92 -24.61
CA GLY A 458 7.55 -4.63 -24.34
C GLY A 458 7.76 -3.41 -23.47
N SER A 459 6.89 -3.16 -22.48
CA SER A 459 7.16 -2.20 -21.39
C SER A 459 8.39 -2.61 -20.57
N VAL A 460 8.66 -3.92 -20.47
CA VAL A 460 9.88 -4.45 -19.85
C VAL A 460 10.83 -4.93 -20.93
N ARG A 461 11.97 -4.24 -21.10
CA ARG A 461 12.96 -4.58 -22.12
C ARG A 461 14.30 -4.89 -21.49
N PHE A 462 14.89 -6.01 -21.88
CA PHE A 462 16.21 -6.40 -21.44
C PHE A 462 17.29 -6.04 -22.47
N ALA A 463 18.49 -5.76 -21.98
CA ALA A 463 19.67 -5.63 -22.81
C ALA A 463 19.92 -6.91 -23.63
N LYS A 464 20.20 -6.75 -24.93
CA LYS A 464 20.58 -7.89 -25.79
C LYS A 464 22.07 -8.15 -25.65
N GLY A 465 22.44 -9.37 -25.28
CA GLY A 465 23.84 -9.78 -25.14
C GLY A 465 24.68 -9.42 -26.37
N GLY A 466 25.86 -8.84 -26.15
CA GLY A 466 26.82 -8.47 -27.20
C GLY A 466 26.82 -7.00 -27.63
N ASN A 467 25.87 -6.17 -27.19
CA ASN A 467 25.89 -4.73 -27.43
C ASN A 467 26.50 -3.96 -26.26
N ARG A 468 27.54 -3.16 -26.53
CA ARG A 468 28.14 -2.21 -25.57
C ARG A 468 27.36 -0.90 -25.59
N ALA A 469 26.16 -0.88 -25.01
CA ALA A 469 25.44 0.37 -24.80
C ALA A 469 26.31 1.35 -23.99
N ARG A 470 26.26 2.64 -24.32
CA ARG A 470 26.96 3.67 -23.55
C ARG A 470 26.22 3.86 -22.22
N PRO A 471 26.92 3.97 -21.08
CA PRO A 471 26.27 4.29 -19.82
C PRO A 471 25.48 5.60 -19.88
N VAL A 472 24.27 5.60 -19.31
CA VAL A 472 23.39 6.76 -19.12
C VAL A 472 22.79 6.72 -17.71
N PRO A 473 22.27 7.80 -17.13
CA PRO A 473 21.78 7.79 -15.74
C PRO A 473 20.67 6.77 -15.51
N VAL A 474 19.61 6.82 -16.32
CA VAL A 474 18.50 5.85 -16.26
C VAL A 474 18.46 5.10 -17.59
N PRO A 475 18.93 3.84 -17.63
CA PRO A 475 18.89 3.02 -18.84
C PRO A 475 17.45 2.77 -19.33
N ALA A 476 17.26 2.76 -20.65
CA ALA A 476 15.97 2.44 -21.25
C ALA A 476 15.67 0.92 -21.30
N ARG A 477 16.66 0.09 -20.99
CA ARG A 477 16.55 -1.38 -20.97
C ARG A 477 17.25 -1.90 -19.73
N LEU A 478 16.61 -2.84 -19.05
CA LEU A 478 17.16 -3.53 -17.90
C LEU A 478 18.46 -4.25 -18.26
N GLY A 479 19.50 -4.01 -17.47
CA GLY A 479 20.84 -4.55 -17.66
C GLY A 479 21.72 -3.78 -18.65
N ASP A 480 21.23 -2.75 -19.34
CA ASP A 480 22.14 -1.77 -19.96
C ASP A 480 22.88 -1.00 -18.85
N PRO A 481 24.12 -0.56 -19.07
CA PRO A 481 24.90 0.07 -18.02
C PRO A 481 24.32 1.44 -17.63
N SER A 482 24.27 1.73 -16.34
CA SER A 482 24.00 3.06 -15.82
C SER A 482 25.31 3.84 -15.52
N THR A 483 25.26 5.18 -15.58
CA THR A 483 26.32 6.03 -14.99
C THR A 483 26.25 6.08 -13.47
N ILE A 484 25.09 5.76 -12.90
CA ILE A 484 24.84 5.62 -11.47
C ILE A 484 25.09 4.16 -11.07
N LYS A 485 25.73 3.95 -9.92
CA LYS A 485 26.01 2.63 -9.34
C LYS A 485 25.44 2.48 -7.93
N HIS A 486 25.36 3.57 -7.19
CA HIS A 486 24.92 3.60 -5.81
C HIS A 486 23.60 4.37 -5.73
N VAL A 487 22.53 3.66 -5.39
CA VAL A 487 21.23 4.26 -5.11
C VAL A 487 21.03 4.27 -3.60
N PHE A 488 20.59 5.42 -3.08
CA PHE A 488 20.19 5.60 -1.69
C PHE A 488 18.71 5.96 -1.69
N LEU A 489 17.88 5.13 -1.08
CA LEU A 489 16.46 5.37 -0.86
C LEU A 489 16.29 5.72 0.61
N ILE A 490 16.06 7.00 0.89
CA ILE A 490 15.81 7.52 2.23
C ILE A 490 14.30 7.66 2.39
N VAL A 491 13.73 6.79 3.21
CA VAL A 491 12.32 6.79 3.57
C VAL A 491 12.14 7.64 4.82
N LYS A 492 11.25 8.61 4.70
CA LYS A 492 10.78 9.53 5.73
C LYS A 492 9.30 9.23 6.04
N GLU A 493 8.66 10.01 6.90
CA GLU A 493 7.37 9.68 7.50
C GLU A 493 6.28 10.73 7.31
N ASN A 494 5.15 10.31 6.74
CA ASN A 494 3.81 10.88 6.95
C ASN A 494 3.63 12.36 6.52
N ARG A 495 4.25 12.89 5.46
CA ARG A 495 4.13 14.33 5.12
C ARG A 495 3.51 14.63 3.75
N THR A 496 2.54 15.54 3.76
CA THR A 496 2.03 16.15 2.53
C THR A 496 3.01 17.17 1.94
N TYR A 497 2.91 17.42 0.63
CA TYR A 497 3.75 18.41 -0.07
C TYR A 497 3.61 19.81 0.55
N ASP A 498 2.38 20.27 0.76
CA ASP A 498 2.13 21.63 1.24
C ASP A 498 2.60 21.86 2.68
N GLN A 499 2.65 20.82 3.52
CA GLN A 499 3.18 20.91 4.89
C GLN A 499 4.65 21.31 4.93
N VAL A 500 5.44 20.86 3.96
CA VAL A 500 6.90 21.06 3.93
C VAL A 500 7.30 22.13 2.93
N LEU A 501 6.80 22.06 1.68
CA LEU A 501 7.24 22.90 0.56
C LEU A 501 6.15 23.87 0.06
N GLY A 502 5.02 23.98 0.77
CA GLY A 502 3.94 24.89 0.41
C GLY A 502 4.35 26.38 0.40
N ASP A 503 5.43 26.74 1.10
CA ASP A 503 6.02 28.08 1.13
C ASP A 503 7.07 28.34 0.04
N MET A 504 7.34 27.38 -0.85
CA MET A 504 8.18 27.58 -2.06
C MET A 504 7.34 28.13 -3.23
N PRO A 505 7.40 29.44 -3.55
CA PRO A 505 6.54 30.07 -4.56
C PRO A 505 6.82 29.61 -5.99
N GLU A 506 7.93 28.93 -6.25
CA GLU A 506 8.28 28.37 -7.56
C GLU A 506 7.40 27.17 -7.95
N GLY A 507 6.95 26.39 -6.96
CA GLY A 507 6.13 25.19 -7.17
C GLY A 507 4.63 25.46 -7.04
N ASN A 508 3.83 24.43 -7.28
CA ASN A 508 2.41 24.42 -6.96
C ASN A 508 2.20 24.14 -5.46
N GLY A 509 2.49 25.11 -4.59
CA GLY A 509 2.32 25.01 -3.14
C GLY A 509 1.25 25.95 -2.55
N ASP A 510 0.59 25.54 -1.47
CA ASP A 510 -0.26 26.42 -0.66
C ASP A 510 0.41 26.79 0.69
N PRO A 511 0.91 28.02 0.85
CA PRO A 511 1.61 28.45 2.07
C PRO A 511 0.69 28.54 3.29
N SER A 512 -0.63 28.46 3.13
CA SER A 512 -1.58 28.45 4.25
C SER A 512 -1.65 27.11 4.98
N LEU A 513 -1.17 26.04 4.33
CA LEU A 513 -1.08 24.68 4.87
C LEU A 513 0.33 24.32 5.37
N THR A 514 1.33 25.18 5.15
CA THR A 514 2.71 24.93 5.56
C THR A 514 2.89 24.95 7.07
N GLU A 515 3.36 23.81 7.60
CA GLU A 515 3.65 23.60 9.02
C GLU A 515 5.15 23.62 9.31
N PHE A 516 5.96 23.18 8.35
CA PHE A 516 7.40 22.94 8.48
C PHE A 516 8.20 23.64 7.38
N GLY A 517 7.93 24.93 7.17
CA GLY A 517 8.60 25.76 6.16
C GLY A 517 10.11 25.97 6.38
N GLU A 518 10.73 26.84 5.59
CA GLU A 518 12.21 26.90 5.42
C GLU A 518 13.03 27.00 6.72
N ASN A 519 12.53 27.64 7.78
CA ASN A 519 13.26 27.72 9.05
C ASN A 519 13.18 26.43 9.90
N VAL A 520 12.25 25.53 9.59
CA VAL A 520 12.20 24.18 10.17
C VAL A 520 12.98 23.20 9.29
N THR A 521 12.83 23.28 7.96
CA THR A 521 13.43 22.34 6.99
C THR A 521 14.41 23.00 6.00
N PRO A 522 15.46 23.71 6.48
CA PRO A 522 16.35 24.44 5.60
C PRO A 522 17.11 23.54 4.61
N ASN A 523 17.42 22.29 4.96
CA ASN A 523 18.11 21.39 4.04
C ASN A 523 17.19 20.93 2.91
N GLN A 524 15.95 20.53 3.20
CA GLN A 524 14.99 20.13 2.16
C GLN A 524 14.72 21.27 1.16
N HIS A 525 14.55 22.50 1.65
CA HIS A 525 14.41 23.69 0.81
C HIS A 525 15.64 23.98 -0.05
N ALA A 526 16.85 23.84 0.54
CA ALA A 526 18.09 24.02 -0.18
C ALA A 526 18.31 22.93 -1.25
N MET A 527 17.94 21.69 -0.96
CA MET A 527 18.00 20.58 -1.91
C MET A 527 17.02 20.79 -3.07
N ALA A 528 15.78 21.21 -2.79
CA ALA A 528 14.81 21.55 -3.83
C ALA A 528 15.31 22.69 -4.73
N SER A 529 15.97 23.70 -4.16
CA SER A 529 16.53 24.85 -4.90
C SER A 529 17.76 24.49 -5.73
N GLN A 530 18.67 23.67 -5.19
CA GLN A 530 19.92 23.28 -5.87
C GLN A 530 19.65 22.24 -6.96
N PHE A 531 18.85 21.21 -6.64
CA PHE A 531 18.52 20.12 -7.55
C PHE A 531 17.19 20.43 -8.25
N GLY A 532 16.16 19.60 -8.09
CA GLY A 532 14.83 19.85 -8.64
C GLY A 532 13.79 20.04 -7.55
N LEU A 533 12.85 20.95 -7.77
CA LEU A 533 11.59 21.02 -7.04
C LEU A 533 10.53 20.20 -7.78
N TYR A 534 9.97 19.19 -7.13
CA TYR A 534 8.94 18.30 -7.70
C TYR A 534 7.63 18.54 -6.95
N ASP A 535 6.60 19.02 -7.65
CA ASP A 535 5.35 19.50 -7.02
C ASP A 535 4.11 18.65 -7.34
N ASN A 536 4.34 17.45 -7.88
CA ASN A 536 3.30 16.58 -8.42
C ASN A 536 3.64 15.08 -8.26
N LEU A 537 4.24 14.72 -7.10
CA LEU A 537 4.44 13.32 -6.69
C LEU A 537 3.39 12.89 -5.67
N TYR A 538 2.91 11.64 -5.79
CA TYR A 538 1.90 11.06 -4.91
C TYR A 538 2.38 9.76 -4.24
N ASP A 539 2.19 9.67 -2.94
CA ASP A 539 2.34 8.44 -2.17
C ASP A 539 1.01 7.71 -2.14
N ILE A 540 1.00 6.44 -2.50
CA ILE A 540 -0.27 5.73 -2.76
C ILE A 540 -0.85 5.15 -1.47
N GLY A 541 0.01 4.91 -0.48
CA GLY A 541 -0.40 4.41 0.83
C GLY A 541 -1.24 5.43 1.59
N THR A 542 -2.23 4.94 2.33
CA THR A 542 -2.99 5.76 3.30
C THR A 542 -2.31 5.85 4.67
N ASN A 543 -1.35 4.96 4.95
CA ASN A 543 -0.57 4.90 6.19
C ASN A 543 0.74 4.15 5.95
N SER A 544 1.58 4.07 6.99
CA SER A 544 2.95 3.56 6.86
C SER A 544 2.96 2.08 6.51
N ALA A 545 1.95 1.31 6.94
CA ALA A 545 1.82 -0.09 6.54
C ALA A 545 1.73 -0.24 5.00
N GLU A 546 0.81 0.52 4.39
CA GLU A 546 0.71 0.53 2.93
C GLU A 546 1.94 1.17 2.28
N GLY A 547 2.44 2.27 2.83
CA GLY A 547 3.54 3.06 2.30
C GLY A 547 4.84 2.29 2.14
N HIS A 548 5.26 1.60 3.20
CA HIS A 548 6.43 0.73 3.17
C HIS A 548 6.27 -0.44 2.18
N ASN A 549 5.06 -1.00 2.07
CA ASN A 549 4.76 -2.01 1.05
C ASN A 549 4.89 -1.44 -0.36
N TRP A 550 4.37 -0.24 -0.64
CA TRP A 550 4.55 0.43 -1.93
C TRP A 550 6.01 0.68 -2.28
N LEU A 551 6.84 1.10 -1.32
CA LEU A 551 8.26 1.36 -1.56
C LEU A 551 9.08 0.08 -1.73
N MET A 552 8.77 -0.98 -0.99
CA MET A 552 9.56 -2.22 -1.01
C MET A 552 9.06 -3.24 -2.03
N GLN A 553 7.78 -3.22 -2.40
CA GLN A 553 7.15 -4.21 -3.27
C GLN A 553 6.57 -3.60 -4.56
N ALA A 554 6.56 -2.26 -4.68
CA ALA A 554 5.92 -1.51 -5.77
C ALA A 554 4.43 -1.84 -5.97
N ASP A 555 3.79 -2.36 -4.91
CA ASP A 555 2.40 -2.77 -4.87
C ASP A 555 1.98 -2.94 -3.41
N ASN A 556 0.67 -2.91 -3.18
CA ASN A 556 0.08 -3.19 -1.87
C ASN A 556 -0.76 -4.46 -2.00
N PRO A 557 -0.43 -5.59 -1.36
CA PRO A 557 -1.19 -6.81 -1.57
C PRO A 557 -2.68 -6.66 -1.23
N GLU A 558 -3.56 -7.40 -1.92
CA GLU A 558 -5.00 -7.41 -1.62
C GLU A 558 -5.35 -7.60 -0.14
N TYR A 559 -4.60 -8.44 0.59
CA TYR A 559 -4.79 -8.61 2.03
C TYR A 559 -4.64 -7.29 2.79
N THR A 560 -3.68 -6.46 2.38
CA THR A 560 -3.47 -5.13 2.95
C THR A 560 -4.51 -4.12 2.49
N GLU A 561 -4.96 -4.19 1.24
CA GLU A 561 -6.08 -3.34 0.76
C GLU A 561 -7.40 -3.63 1.49
N SER A 562 -7.64 -4.89 1.87
CA SER A 562 -8.84 -5.33 2.58
C SER A 562 -8.71 -5.33 4.11
N SER A 563 -7.51 -5.12 4.66
CA SER A 563 -7.25 -4.89 6.09
C SER A 563 -7.12 -3.39 6.43
N ALA A 564 -6.79 -2.56 5.43
CA ALA A 564 -6.56 -1.13 5.55
C ALA A 564 -7.77 -0.37 6.10
N GLY A 565 -7.57 0.28 7.25
CA GLY A 565 -8.58 1.06 7.96
C GLY A 565 -9.13 0.38 9.21
N GLU A 566 -8.70 -0.85 9.48
CA GLU A 566 -9.14 -1.60 10.67
C GLU A 566 -7.98 -2.12 11.49
N TYR A 567 -6.97 -2.73 10.83
CA TYR A 567 -5.79 -3.38 11.42
C TYR A 567 -6.06 -4.08 12.77
N ALA A 568 -7.27 -4.62 12.93
CA ALA A 568 -7.69 -5.30 14.15
C ALA A 568 -6.97 -6.66 14.27
N ARG A 569 -6.42 -7.13 13.14
CA ARG A 569 -5.56 -8.30 13.02
C ARG A 569 -4.11 -7.93 13.33
N SER A 570 -3.32 -7.50 12.36
CA SER A 570 -1.90 -7.17 12.55
C SER A 570 -1.48 -6.02 11.67
N TYR A 571 -0.39 -5.34 12.06
CA TYR A 571 0.36 -4.48 11.16
C TYR A 571 1.01 -5.33 10.07
N ASP A 572 0.51 -5.21 8.84
CA ASP A 572 0.77 -6.14 7.77
C ASP A 572 1.92 -5.71 6.84
N THR A 573 2.98 -5.20 7.47
CA THR A 573 4.27 -4.90 6.87
C THR A 573 5.33 -5.91 7.27
N GLU A 574 6.06 -5.70 8.37
CA GLU A 574 7.33 -6.40 8.58
C GLU A 574 7.19 -7.84 9.09
N ASP A 575 6.15 -8.13 9.89
CA ASP A 575 5.95 -9.40 10.60
C ASP A 575 4.54 -9.98 10.40
N ASP A 576 4.01 -9.82 9.19
CA ASP A 576 2.82 -10.52 8.70
C ASP A 576 3.07 -11.13 7.31
N ALA A 577 3.14 -12.46 7.25
CA ALA A 577 3.36 -13.18 6.00
C ALA A 577 2.29 -12.91 4.92
N LEU A 578 1.10 -12.46 5.33
CA LEU A 578 -0.02 -12.14 4.42
C LEU A 578 0.15 -10.76 3.73
N GLY A 579 1.01 -9.88 4.26
CA GLY A 579 1.35 -8.58 3.65
C GLY A 579 2.46 -8.65 2.58
N HIS A 580 2.88 -9.85 2.17
CA HIS A 580 4.05 -10.03 1.31
C HIS A 580 3.73 -10.68 -0.04
N GLN A 581 4.26 -10.09 -1.11
CA GLN A 581 4.14 -10.59 -2.47
C GLN A 581 5.14 -11.70 -2.79
N ARG A 582 4.68 -12.67 -3.57
CA ARG A 582 5.51 -13.79 -4.05
C ARG A 582 6.66 -13.39 -4.97
N SER A 583 6.62 -12.18 -5.54
CA SER A 583 7.72 -11.58 -6.31
C SER A 583 8.87 -11.13 -5.41
N GLY A 584 8.60 -10.94 -4.11
CA GLY A 584 9.53 -10.42 -3.13
C GLY A 584 9.61 -8.90 -3.18
N PHE A 585 10.77 -8.40 -2.81
CA PHE A 585 11.00 -6.98 -2.52
C PHE A 585 12.17 -6.41 -3.32
N LEU A 586 12.31 -5.09 -3.30
CA LEU A 586 13.36 -4.33 -3.97
C LEU A 586 14.76 -4.86 -3.64
N TRP A 587 15.05 -5.20 -2.38
CA TRP A 587 16.35 -5.76 -1.99
C TRP A 587 16.59 -7.14 -2.58
N THR A 588 15.58 -8.00 -2.61
CA THR A 588 15.70 -9.33 -3.23
C THR A 588 15.87 -9.22 -4.74
N GLY A 589 15.20 -8.25 -5.37
CA GLY A 589 15.37 -7.91 -6.78
C GLY A 589 16.78 -7.42 -7.10
N ALA A 590 17.35 -6.56 -6.24
CA ALA A 590 18.74 -6.12 -6.34
C ALA A 590 19.72 -7.30 -6.23
N GLN A 591 19.56 -8.15 -5.22
CA GLN A 591 20.39 -9.36 -5.06
C GLN A 591 20.27 -10.29 -6.29
N ALA A 592 19.07 -10.47 -6.84
CA ALA A 592 18.83 -11.27 -8.05
C ALA A 592 19.51 -10.68 -9.29
N ALA A 593 19.63 -9.35 -9.37
CA ALA A 593 20.41 -8.65 -10.39
C ALA A 593 21.94 -8.66 -10.14
N GLY A 594 22.40 -9.35 -9.08
CA GLY A 594 23.81 -9.44 -8.70
C GLY A 594 24.34 -8.17 -8.04
N LYS A 595 23.45 -7.37 -7.43
CA LYS A 595 23.76 -6.12 -6.74
C LYS A 595 23.91 -6.34 -5.24
N SER A 596 24.79 -5.55 -4.64
CA SER A 596 24.93 -5.50 -3.19
C SER A 596 23.82 -4.63 -2.57
N VAL A 597 23.39 -4.99 -1.36
CA VAL A 597 22.36 -4.25 -0.61
C VAL A 597 22.86 -3.99 0.80
N ARG A 598 22.54 -2.82 1.34
CA ARG A 598 22.61 -2.53 2.78
C ARG A 598 21.30 -1.89 3.23
N ASP A 599 20.76 -2.43 4.31
CA ASP A 599 19.57 -1.88 4.94
C ASP A 599 19.91 -1.14 6.25
N PHE A 600 19.37 0.06 6.39
CA PHE A 600 19.49 0.93 7.56
C PHE A 600 18.10 1.18 8.13
N GLY A 601 17.54 0.15 8.78
CA GLY A 601 16.33 0.26 9.59
C GLY A 601 15.02 0.11 8.83
N GLU A 602 15.05 0.09 7.49
CA GLU A 602 13.85 0.00 6.65
C GLU A 602 13.23 -1.40 6.73
N PHE A 603 11.91 -1.47 6.92
CA PHE A 603 11.16 -2.73 6.98
C PHE A 603 11.61 -3.70 8.11
N GLN A 604 12.19 -3.16 9.19
CA GLN A 604 12.67 -3.91 10.35
C GLN A 604 11.61 -3.99 11.46
N GLN A 605 11.41 -5.19 12.03
CA GLN A 605 10.38 -5.37 13.06
C GLN A 605 10.84 -5.14 14.49
N PHE A 606 12.01 -5.67 14.87
CA PHE A 606 12.41 -5.75 16.28
C PHE A 606 13.48 -4.71 16.62
N LEU A 607 13.46 -4.19 17.84
CA LEU A 607 14.48 -3.29 18.38
C LEU A 607 14.85 -3.66 19.82
N THR A 608 16.13 -3.92 20.07
CA THR A 608 16.68 -4.02 21.43
C THR A 608 17.46 -2.76 21.78
N LYS A 609 17.12 -2.12 22.91
CA LYS A 609 17.78 -0.93 23.44
C LYS A 609 18.46 -1.23 24.79
N PRO A 610 19.72 -0.83 25.00
CA PRO A 610 20.33 -0.91 26.33
C PRO A 610 19.63 0.04 27.32
N PRO A 611 19.62 -0.27 28.62
CA PRO A 611 19.06 0.61 29.64
C PRO A 611 19.63 2.03 29.56
N GLY A 612 18.77 3.04 29.73
CA GLY A 612 19.18 4.44 29.70
C GLY A 612 19.30 5.04 28.29
N SER A 613 18.91 4.34 27.22
CA SER A 613 18.86 4.87 25.85
C SER A 613 17.67 5.82 25.64
N SER A 614 17.56 6.87 26.45
CA SER A 614 16.59 7.95 26.26
C SER A 614 17.01 8.85 25.10
N TRP A 615 16.06 9.62 24.56
CA TRP A 615 16.33 10.62 23.53
C TRP A 615 17.50 11.53 23.91
N GLN A 616 17.52 12.07 25.14
CA GLN A 616 18.57 12.97 25.61
C GLN A 616 19.95 12.31 25.60
N ASN A 617 20.02 11.04 26.02
CA ASN A 617 21.28 10.32 26.10
C ASN A 617 21.80 9.96 24.71
N LEU A 618 20.91 9.53 23.79
CA LEU A 618 21.26 9.27 22.40
C LEU A 618 21.67 10.55 21.66
N TYR A 619 21.02 11.67 21.93
CA TYR A 619 21.42 12.98 21.41
C TYR A 619 22.82 13.39 21.90
N CYS A 620 23.10 13.25 23.19
CA CYS A 620 24.43 13.53 23.72
C CYS A 620 25.50 12.56 23.20
N ASP A 621 25.13 11.30 22.99
CA ASP A 621 26.02 10.30 22.41
C ASP A 621 26.31 10.61 20.94
N ALA A 622 25.32 11.07 20.16
CA ALA A 622 25.53 11.54 18.79
C ALA A 622 26.55 12.69 18.73
N LYS A 623 26.45 13.67 19.64
CA LYS A 623 27.45 14.75 19.76
C LYS A 623 28.83 14.24 20.16
N ASN A 624 28.89 13.24 21.04
CA ASN A 624 30.16 12.63 21.45
C ASN A 624 30.82 11.85 20.29
N MET A 625 30.03 11.06 19.55
CA MET A 625 30.48 10.36 18.33
C MET A 625 31.02 11.37 17.30
N GLU A 626 30.31 12.46 17.06
CA GLU A 626 30.73 13.53 16.15
C GLU A 626 32.06 14.16 16.58
N ALA A 627 32.21 14.48 17.87
CA ALA A 627 33.39 15.17 18.39
C ALA A 627 34.63 14.27 18.51
N THR A 628 34.46 12.97 18.72
CA THR A 628 35.57 12.06 19.08
C THR A 628 35.84 10.97 18.04
N GLY A 629 34.90 10.69 17.14
CA GLY A 629 34.95 9.55 16.21
C GLY A 629 34.81 8.18 16.88
N GLN A 630 34.42 8.13 18.16
CA GLN A 630 34.17 6.86 18.86
C GLN A 630 32.83 6.25 18.43
N GLY A 631 32.70 4.93 18.59
CA GLY A 631 31.40 4.26 18.44
C GLY A 631 30.42 4.63 19.55
N SER A 632 29.14 4.38 19.30
CA SER A 632 28.05 4.66 20.23
C SER A 632 28.26 3.99 21.60
N ALA A 633 27.95 4.73 22.67
CA ALA A 633 27.87 4.20 24.03
C ALA A 633 26.58 3.39 24.29
N TYR A 634 25.59 3.53 23.39
CA TYR A 634 24.27 2.89 23.46
C TYR A 634 24.03 2.02 22.22
N THR A 635 24.76 0.91 22.09
CA THR A 635 24.58 0.00 20.94
C THR A 635 23.15 -0.52 20.85
N LEU A 636 22.41 -0.03 19.85
CA LEU A 636 21.08 -0.50 19.51
C LEU A 636 21.19 -1.74 18.60
N ASN A 637 20.14 -2.55 18.54
CA ASN A 637 20.11 -3.74 17.70
C ASN A 637 18.72 -3.94 17.09
N SER A 638 18.58 -3.63 15.80
CA SER A 638 17.39 -3.90 14.99
C SER A 638 17.51 -5.20 14.19
N SER A 639 16.40 -5.90 13.99
CA SER A 639 16.36 -7.15 13.22
C SER A 639 14.99 -7.39 12.59
N SER A 640 14.98 -8.18 11.51
CA SER A 640 13.78 -8.52 10.72
C SER A 640 13.48 -10.02 10.83
N PRO A 641 12.19 -10.41 10.88
CA PRO A 641 11.78 -11.81 10.77
C PRO A 641 12.02 -12.37 9.36
N ILE A 642 12.17 -11.53 8.34
CA ILE A 642 12.44 -11.93 6.95
C ILE A 642 13.94 -12.19 6.81
N PRO A 643 14.39 -13.44 6.61
CA PRO A 643 15.81 -13.77 6.61
C PRO A 643 16.63 -13.00 5.56
N SER A 644 16.09 -12.80 4.35
CA SER A 644 16.80 -12.08 3.28
C SER A 644 17.08 -10.61 3.60
N LEU A 645 16.18 -9.95 4.33
CA LEU A 645 16.35 -8.56 4.77
C LEU A 645 17.33 -8.51 5.94
N ASN A 646 17.14 -9.41 6.92
CA ASN A 646 18.01 -9.50 8.10
C ASN A 646 19.48 -9.73 7.72
N ASP A 647 19.74 -10.50 6.65
CA ASP A 647 21.09 -10.78 6.14
C ASP A 647 21.82 -9.54 5.56
N VAL A 648 21.08 -8.50 5.13
CA VAL A 648 21.65 -7.27 4.56
C VAL A 648 21.56 -6.08 5.51
N SER A 649 21.02 -6.29 6.71
CA SER A 649 20.76 -5.25 7.71
C SER A 649 22.02 -4.77 8.41
N VAL A 650 22.10 -3.47 8.63
CA VAL A 650 23.06 -2.87 9.56
C VAL A 650 22.40 -2.76 10.92
N HIS A 651 22.43 -3.85 11.68
CA HIS A 651 21.68 -3.98 12.94
C HIS A 651 21.87 -2.85 13.97
N GLY A 652 23.01 -2.15 13.95
CA GLY A 652 23.25 -1.00 14.84
C GLY A 652 22.38 0.23 14.55
N PHE A 653 21.82 0.31 13.35
CA PHE A 653 20.91 1.36 12.92
C PHE A 653 19.48 0.99 13.35
N ALA A 654 18.82 1.88 14.07
CA ALA A 654 17.51 1.59 14.66
C ALA A 654 16.37 1.76 13.65
N LYS A 655 15.41 0.82 13.69
CA LYS A 655 14.06 0.96 13.11
C LYS A 655 13.29 2.17 13.68
N PHE A 656 12.04 2.34 13.26
CA PHE A 656 11.10 3.29 13.85
C PHE A 656 11.12 3.30 15.39
N ASP A 657 11.40 4.48 15.95
CA ASP A 657 11.28 4.83 17.36
C ASP A 657 11.60 6.33 17.45
N THR A 658 10.58 7.17 17.71
CA THR A 658 10.74 8.63 17.78
C THR A 658 11.51 9.09 19.03
N SER A 659 11.89 8.17 19.93
CA SER A 659 12.85 8.44 21.01
C SER A 659 14.32 8.24 20.62
N VAL A 660 14.59 7.77 19.39
CA VAL A 660 15.93 7.76 18.80
C VAL A 660 16.00 8.96 17.83
N PRO A 661 16.85 9.96 18.07
CA PRO A 661 16.97 11.10 17.15
C PRO A 661 17.66 10.68 15.84
N ASP A 662 17.27 11.28 14.72
CA ASP A 662 17.83 10.98 13.41
C ASP A 662 19.29 11.46 13.29
N VAL A 663 19.73 12.49 14.04
CA VAL A 663 21.17 12.81 14.14
C VAL A 663 21.99 11.69 14.77
N TYR A 664 21.40 10.85 15.62
CA TYR A 664 22.06 9.63 16.12
C TYR A 664 22.12 8.56 15.02
N ARG A 665 21.01 8.32 14.30
CA ARG A 665 20.96 7.41 13.15
C ARG A 665 22.02 7.79 12.10
N TYR A 666 22.15 9.08 11.80
CA TYR A 666 23.20 9.61 10.92
C TYR A 666 24.60 9.22 11.37
N GLN A 667 24.93 9.33 12.66
CA GLN A 667 26.28 8.96 13.14
C GLN A 667 26.58 7.47 12.98
N ILE A 668 25.60 6.61 13.24
CA ILE A 668 25.73 5.16 13.03
C ILE A 668 25.99 4.86 11.55
N TRP A 669 25.18 5.43 10.66
CA TRP A 669 25.37 5.27 9.23
C TRP A 669 26.70 5.85 8.75
N LYS A 670 27.09 7.05 9.19
CA LYS A 670 28.32 7.72 8.79
C LYS A 670 29.54 6.84 9.10
N GLN A 671 29.62 6.28 10.30
CA GLN A 671 30.72 5.39 10.67
C GLN A 671 30.76 4.13 9.81
N ASP A 672 29.61 3.57 9.48
CA ASP A 672 29.50 2.43 8.57
C ASP A 672 29.95 2.80 7.14
N PHE A 673 29.47 3.93 6.61
CA PHE A 673 29.79 4.44 5.28
C PHE A 673 31.28 4.78 5.13
N GLU A 674 31.89 5.43 6.12
CA GLU A 674 33.32 5.75 6.12
C GLU A 674 34.19 4.49 6.14
N LYS A 675 33.73 3.45 6.84
CA LYS A 675 34.44 2.18 6.95
C LYS A 675 34.28 1.29 5.71
N ASN A 676 33.05 1.17 5.21
CA ASN A 676 32.68 0.13 4.23
C ASN A 676 32.38 0.70 2.84
N GLY A 677 32.04 1.99 2.73
CA GLY A 677 31.43 2.56 1.54
C GLY A 677 29.98 2.09 1.33
N PRO A 678 29.30 2.62 0.29
CA PRO A 678 27.93 2.23 -0.02
C PRO A 678 27.84 0.91 -0.76
N ALA A 679 26.70 0.24 -0.65
CA ALA A 679 26.27 -0.81 -1.55
C ALA A 679 25.69 -0.25 -2.86
N ASP A 680 25.32 -1.11 -3.81
CA ASP A 680 24.59 -0.69 -5.02
C ASP A 680 23.19 -0.15 -4.65
N LEU A 681 22.49 -0.79 -3.71
CA LEU A 681 21.24 -0.31 -3.10
C LEU A 681 21.44 -0.09 -1.60
N ASN A 682 21.04 1.07 -1.10
CA ASN A 682 21.09 1.44 0.31
C ASN A 682 19.71 1.95 0.71
N MET A 683 19.07 1.32 1.69
CA MET A 683 17.71 1.63 2.13
C MET A 683 17.76 2.20 3.55
N PHE A 684 16.95 3.21 3.87
CA PHE A 684 16.96 3.89 5.15
C PHE A 684 15.56 4.21 5.61
N TRP A 685 15.34 4.13 6.92
CA TRP A 685 14.17 4.73 7.57
C TRP A 685 14.60 5.79 8.59
N LEU A 686 14.27 7.05 8.31
CA LEU A 686 14.43 8.18 9.22
C LEU A 686 13.05 8.60 9.71
N SER A 687 12.77 8.41 10.99
CA SER A 687 11.38 8.40 11.50
C SER A 687 11.04 9.57 12.42
N SER A 688 11.97 10.49 12.70
CA SER A 688 11.67 11.57 13.65
C SER A 688 10.60 12.51 13.11
N ASP A 689 10.52 12.70 11.79
CA ASP A 689 9.49 13.51 11.20
C ASP A 689 8.10 12.89 11.25
N HIS A 690 7.88 11.64 11.69
CA HIS A 690 6.55 11.15 12.12
C HIS A 690 5.96 12.04 13.23
N THR A 691 6.80 12.67 14.06
CA THR A 691 6.46 13.44 15.27
C THR A 691 5.85 12.59 16.39
N GLY A 692 5.23 13.21 17.40
CA GLY A 692 4.68 12.48 18.56
C GLY A 692 5.72 11.97 19.57
N GLY A 693 7.01 12.12 19.29
CA GLY A 693 8.10 11.82 20.22
C GLY A 693 8.31 12.81 21.38
N PRO A 694 9.45 12.70 22.09
CA PRO A 694 9.75 13.50 23.27
C PRO A 694 9.93 14.99 23.00
N ALA A 695 10.51 15.37 21.86
CA ALA A 695 10.70 16.77 21.45
C ALA A 695 9.42 17.33 20.79
N SER A 696 9.36 18.65 20.56
CA SER A 696 8.24 19.26 19.82
C SER A 696 8.20 18.78 18.36
N ALA A 697 7.04 18.84 17.71
CA ALA A 697 6.91 18.42 16.30
C ALA A 697 7.94 19.12 15.39
N ALA A 698 8.08 20.45 15.50
CA ALA A 698 9.06 21.22 14.73
C ALA A 698 10.51 20.81 15.01
N ALA A 699 10.84 20.47 16.27
CA ALA A 699 12.18 19.99 16.61
C ALA A 699 12.49 18.61 16.03
N GLN A 700 11.51 17.70 16.00
CA GLN A 700 11.69 16.37 15.41
C GLN A 700 11.81 16.42 13.89
N VAL A 701 11.02 17.27 13.20
CA VAL A 701 11.17 17.49 11.75
C VAL A 701 12.50 18.17 11.43
N ALA A 702 12.97 19.10 12.27
CA ALA A 702 14.30 19.72 12.10
C ALA A 702 15.46 18.75 12.36
N ASP A 703 15.29 17.79 13.26
CA ASP A 703 16.26 16.70 13.51
C ASP A 703 16.39 15.80 12.29
N ASN A 704 15.25 15.40 11.71
CA ASN A 704 15.19 14.65 10.46
C ASN A 704 15.78 15.44 9.27
N ASP A 705 15.44 16.72 9.10
CA ASP A 705 15.99 17.60 8.05
C ASP A 705 17.52 17.70 8.14
N LEU A 706 18.05 17.91 9.34
CA LEU A 706 19.49 17.99 9.56
C LEU A 706 20.18 16.66 9.27
N ALA A 707 19.61 15.54 9.73
CA ALA A 707 20.17 14.21 9.46
C ALA A 707 20.18 13.91 7.95
N THR A 708 19.07 14.16 7.26
CA THR A 708 18.95 13.99 5.80
C THR A 708 19.96 14.86 5.07
N GLY A 709 20.04 16.16 5.40
CA GLY A 709 21.01 17.08 4.80
C GLY A 709 22.46 16.62 5.02
N ARG A 710 22.79 16.14 6.22
CA ARG A 710 24.12 15.59 6.55
C ARG A 710 24.44 14.29 5.80
N ILE A 711 23.47 13.40 5.58
CA ILE A 711 23.65 12.21 4.73
C ILE A 711 24.01 12.63 3.30
N VAL A 712 23.25 13.57 2.73
CA VAL A 712 23.47 14.07 1.37
C VAL A 712 24.82 14.79 1.23
N ASP A 713 25.19 15.63 2.21
CA ASP A 713 26.49 16.28 2.30
C ASP A 713 27.64 15.26 2.34
N GLN A 714 27.53 14.25 3.20
CA GLN A 714 28.52 13.18 3.36
C GLN A 714 28.70 12.35 2.08
N ILE A 715 27.61 12.04 1.36
CA ILE A 715 27.66 11.32 0.08
C ILE A 715 28.26 12.21 -1.01
N SER A 716 27.81 13.47 -1.12
CA SER A 716 28.20 14.36 -2.22
C SER A 716 29.65 14.84 -2.14
N HIS A 717 30.23 14.88 -0.95
CA HIS A 717 31.68 15.12 -0.75
C HIS A 717 32.53 13.85 -0.84
N SER A 718 31.92 12.68 -0.98
CA SER A 718 32.64 11.41 -1.07
C SER A 718 33.15 11.12 -2.49
N LYS A 719 34.09 10.17 -2.60
CA LYS A 719 34.54 9.65 -3.90
C LYS A 719 33.45 8.92 -4.71
N TYR A 720 32.33 8.59 -4.06
CA TYR A 720 31.19 7.88 -4.66
C TYR A 720 30.17 8.83 -5.31
N TRP A 721 30.21 10.14 -5.00
CA TRP A 721 29.24 11.13 -5.49
C TRP A 721 28.99 11.06 -6.99
N LYS A 722 30.07 10.92 -7.77
CA LYS A 722 30.03 10.94 -9.24
C LYS A 722 29.13 9.85 -9.87
N ASP A 723 28.86 8.78 -9.14
CA ASP A 723 28.02 7.64 -9.55
C ASP A 723 26.95 7.30 -8.50
N SER A 724 26.48 8.29 -7.74
CA SER A 724 25.37 8.16 -6.78
C SER A 724 24.08 8.83 -7.26
N ALA A 725 22.94 8.30 -6.84
CA ALA A 725 21.65 8.98 -6.83
C ALA A 725 20.95 8.73 -5.49
N ILE A 726 20.37 9.77 -4.92
CA ILE A 726 19.64 9.74 -3.66
C ILE A 726 18.19 10.13 -3.95
N PHE A 727 17.26 9.31 -3.47
CA PHE A 727 15.83 9.58 -3.46
C PHE A 727 15.43 9.75 -2.00
N VAL A 728 14.84 10.90 -1.67
CA VAL A 728 14.23 11.16 -0.37
C VAL A 728 12.73 11.24 -0.59
N VAL A 729 11.99 10.31 0.00
CA VAL A 729 10.54 10.14 -0.21
C VAL A 729 9.89 9.83 1.13
N GLU A 730 8.65 10.24 1.32
CA GLU A 730 7.86 9.73 2.44
C GLU A 730 7.38 8.29 2.13
N ASP A 731 7.18 7.48 3.15
CA ASP A 731 6.45 6.22 3.05
C ASP A 731 4.99 6.46 2.68
N ASP A 732 4.38 7.48 3.26
CA ASP A 732 3.08 8.01 2.90
C ASP A 732 2.90 9.45 3.38
N SER A 733 1.70 9.98 3.14
CA SER A 733 1.33 11.37 3.40
C SER A 733 0.38 11.57 4.58
N GLN A 734 -0.07 10.51 5.26
CA GLN A 734 -1.17 10.39 6.24
C GLN A 734 -1.46 11.64 7.08
N ALA A 735 -0.42 12.38 7.47
CA ALA A 735 -0.57 13.60 8.23
C ALA A 735 -0.69 14.88 7.38
N GLY A 736 -1.67 15.71 7.74
CA GLY A 736 -1.87 17.04 7.19
C GLY A 736 -2.88 17.11 6.06
N LEU A 737 -2.95 18.30 5.43
CA LEU A 737 -3.76 18.56 4.26
C LEU A 737 -2.87 18.98 3.11
N ASP A 738 -3.27 18.60 1.91
CA ASP A 738 -2.74 19.12 0.66
C ASP A 738 -3.88 19.73 -0.18
N HIS A 739 -3.61 20.81 -0.92
CA HIS A 739 -4.64 21.47 -1.70
C HIS A 739 -5.02 20.77 -3.01
N VAL A 740 -4.23 19.80 -3.48
CA VAL A 740 -4.48 19.04 -4.71
C VAL A 740 -5.14 17.70 -4.42
N ASP A 741 -4.48 16.85 -3.64
CA ASP A 741 -4.95 15.53 -3.22
C ASP A 741 -4.16 15.10 -1.97
N GLY A 742 -4.82 14.43 -1.04
CA GLY A 742 -4.21 14.03 0.23
C GLY A 742 -2.97 13.15 0.09
N HIS A 743 -2.81 12.44 -1.03
CA HIS A 743 -1.65 11.62 -1.32
C HIS A 743 -0.41 12.40 -1.78
N ARG A 744 -0.53 13.70 -2.09
CA ARG A 744 0.58 14.47 -2.66
C ARG A 744 1.66 14.73 -1.61
N ALA A 745 2.90 14.36 -1.92
CA ALA A 745 4.00 14.34 -0.97
C ALA A 745 5.29 14.96 -1.56
N PRO A 746 6.22 15.44 -0.71
CA PRO A 746 7.50 15.94 -1.17
C PRO A 746 8.42 14.80 -1.64
N ILE A 747 9.24 15.07 -2.65
CA ILE A 747 10.35 14.21 -3.05
C ILE A 747 11.60 15.05 -3.32
N GLN A 748 12.77 14.53 -2.97
CA GLN A 748 14.04 15.04 -3.49
C GLN A 748 14.78 13.98 -4.31
N ILE A 749 15.23 14.37 -5.51
CA ILE A 749 16.08 13.55 -6.38
C ILE A 749 17.43 14.24 -6.51
N ILE A 750 18.46 13.67 -5.88
CA ILE A 750 19.74 14.32 -5.68
C ILE A 750 20.85 13.48 -6.31
N SER A 751 21.50 14.03 -7.34
CA SER A 751 22.58 13.36 -8.07
C SER A 751 23.37 14.36 -8.91
N PRO A 752 24.65 14.10 -9.27
CA PRO A 752 25.27 14.85 -10.34
C PRO A 752 24.47 14.75 -11.63
N TRP A 753 23.76 13.64 -11.82
CA TRP A 753 23.00 13.33 -13.02
C TRP A 753 21.54 13.78 -12.96
N SER A 754 21.09 14.35 -11.85
CA SER A 754 19.73 14.91 -11.73
C SER A 754 19.64 16.27 -12.43
N GLN A 755 18.45 16.76 -12.73
CA GLN A 755 18.24 18.15 -13.13
C GLN A 755 18.55 19.08 -11.95
N HIS A 756 19.15 20.23 -12.23
CA HIS A 756 19.50 21.27 -11.23
C HIS A 756 18.78 22.58 -11.56
N GLY A 757 18.31 23.29 -10.54
CA GLY A 757 17.72 24.63 -10.62
C GLY A 757 16.41 24.75 -11.42
N GLY A 758 15.44 23.85 -11.22
CA GLY A 758 14.15 23.90 -11.92
C GLY A 758 12.99 23.21 -11.21
N VAL A 759 11.78 23.45 -11.74
CA VAL A 759 10.54 22.83 -11.26
C VAL A 759 10.09 21.75 -12.25
N ASP A 760 9.81 20.56 -11.74
CA ASP A 760 9.26 19.45 -12.49
C ASP A 760 7.84 19.10 -11.99
N SER A 761 6.84 19.54 -12.75
CA SER A 761 5.42 19.28 -12.47
C SER A 761 4.85 18.07 -13.19
N HIS A 762 5.71 17.15 -13.67
CA HIS A 762 5.22 15.88 -14.19
C HIS A 762 4.66 15.03 -13.06
N TYR A 763 3.61 14.30 -13.38
CA TYR A 763 3.01 13.30 -12.51
C TYR A 763 4.04 12.21 -12.19
N TYR A 764 4.25 11.99 -10.90
CA TYR A 764 5.06 10.92 -10.36
C TYR A 764 4.38 10.26 -9.18
N THR A 765 4.83 9.06 -8.86
CA THR A 765 4.37 8.26 -7.72
C THR A 765 5.53 7.47 -7.14
N GLN A 766 5.33 6.87 -5.97
CA GLN A 766 6.27 5.88 -5.43
C GLN A 766 6.58 4.76 -6.44
N ILE A 767 5.60 4.30 -7.22
CA ILE A 767 5.83 3.29 -8.29
C ILE A 767 6.86 3.80 -9.30
N THR A 768 6.77 5.07 -9.73
CA THR A 768 7.74 5.65 -10.67
C THR A 768 9.14 5.80 -10.06
N VAL A 769 9.25 6.03 -8.75
CA VAL A 769 10.52 6.04 -8.02
C VAL A 769 11.14 4.65 -8.06
N ILE A 770 10.40 3.62 -7.62
CA ILE A 770 10.89 2.23 -7.58
C ILE A 770 11.27 1.76 -8.99
N ARG A 771 10.41 2.04 -9.98
CA ARG A 771 10.70 1.76 -11.39
C ARG A 771 12.00 2.42 -11.89
N THR A 772 12.32 3.60 -11.39
CA THR A 772 13.58 4.29 -11.74
C THR A 772 14.78 3.60 -11.12
N ILE A 773 14.68 3.22 -9.84
CA ILE A 773 15.72 2.46 -9.13
C ILE A 773 15.98 1.13 -9.83
N GLU A 774 14.92 0.43 -10.23
CA GLU A 774 15.03 -0.82 -10.97
C GLU A 774 15.82 -0.67 -12.27
N GLN A 775 15.54 0.38 -13.05
CA GLN A 775 16.25 0.62 -14.30
C GLN A 775 17.72 0.95 -14.08
N ILE A 776 18.04 1.73 -13.05
CA ILE A 776 19.42 2.07 -12.70
C ILE A 776 20.20 0.79 -12.34
N LEU A 777 19.59 -0.08 -11.52
CA LEU A 777 20.26 -1.25 -10.95
C LEU A 777 20.11 -2.52 -11.80
N GLY A 778 19.24 -2.50 -12.82
CA GLY A 778 18.92 -3.66 -13.65
C GLY A 778 18.04 -4.68 -12.95
N ILE A 779 17.22 -4.26 -11.99
CA ILE A 779 16.28 -5.10 -11.24
C ILE A 779 15.08 -5.40 -12.13
N HIS A 780 14.61 -6.65 -12.10
CA HIS A 780 13.37 -6.98 -12.78
C HIS A 780 12.19 -6.39 -12.00
N PRO A 781 11.27 -5.64 -12.64
CA PRO A 781 10.03 -5.21 -11.98
C PRO A 781 9.29 -6.39 -11.36
N MET A 782 8.71 -6.14 -10.19
CA MET A 782 8.16 -7.12 -9.29
C MET A 782 6.72 -7.51 -9.66
N ASN A 783 5.94 -6.59 -10.19
CA ASN A 783 4.51 -6.79 -10.46
C ASN A 783 4.03 -6.03 -11.72
N GLN A 784 2.73 -5.86 -11.92
CA GLN A 784 2.19 -5.18 -13.11
C GLN A 784 2.27 -3.65 -13.06
N LYS A 785 2.30 -3.04 -11.87
CA LYS A 785 2.42 -1.59 -11.68
C LYS A 785 3.78 -1.08 -12.10
N ASP A 786 4.86 -1.54 -11.49
CA ASP A 786 6.23 -1.15 -11.84
C ASP A 786 6.61 -1.57 -13.28
N SER A 787 6.08 -2.70 -13.76
CA SER A 787 6.24 -3.12 -15.16
C SER A 787 5.63 -2.12 -16.15
N ALA A 788 4.49 -1.51 -15.81
CA ALA A 788 3.80 -0.52 -16.65
C ALA A 788 4.32 0.91 -16.44
N ALA A 789 4.87 1.21 -15.26
CA ALA A 789 5.31 2.54 -14.88
C ALA A 789 6.40 3.11 -15.79
N THR A 790 6.34 4.43 -15.96
CA THR A 790 7.36 5.18 -16.70
C THR A 790 8.47 5.61 -15.74
N PRO A 791 9.73 5.20 -15.94
CA PRO A 791 10.82 5.70 -15.11
C PRO A 791 10.94 7.23 -15.22
N MET A 792 11.37 7.88 -14.14
CA MET A 792 11.53 9.33 -13.98
C MET A 792 12.71 9.90 -14.79
N THR A 793 12.91 9.43 -16.02
CA THR A 793 14.05 9.79 -16.89
C THR A 793 14.21 11.30 -17.13
N ARG A 794 13.13 12.09 -16.98
CA ARG A 794 13.14 13.55 -17.14
C ARG A 794 13.78 14.27 -15.95
N ALA A 795 13.73 13.66 -14.76
CA ALA A 795 14.44 14.13 -13.57
C ALA A 795 15.97 14.00 -13.72
N PHE A 796 16.47 13.38 -14.80
CA PHE A 796 17.89 13.17 -15.05
C PHE A 796 18.38 13.84 -16.34
N THR A 797 19.68 14.15 -16.39
CA THR A 797 20.38 14.77 -17.51
C THR A 797 21.61 13.95 -17.93
N GLY A 798 21.97 14.01 -19.21
CA GLY A 798 23.21 13.40 -19.72
C GLY A 798 24.48 14.19 -19.40
N HIS A 799 24.37 15.35 -18.76
CA HIS A 799 25.46 16.26 -18.43
C HIS A 799 25.57 16.42 -16.91
N PRO A 800 26.53 15.75 -16.26
CA PRO A 800 26.59 15.76 -14.81
C PRO A 800 27.08 17.09 -14.27
N ASP A 801 26.45 17.58 -13.21
CA ASP A 801 26.98 18.66 -12.37
C ASP A 801 27.52 18.06 -11.06
N TYR A 802 28.85 18.04 -10.93
CA TYR A 802 29.51 17.46 -9.75
C TYR A 802 29.56 18.38 -8.54
N THR A 803 28.90 19.54 -8.57
CA THR A 803 28.82 20.44 -7.41
C THR A 803 28.20 19.69 -6.23
N PRO A 804 28.92 19.55 -5.10
CA PRO A 804 28.39 18.86 -3.93
C PRO A 804 27.28 19.68 -3.27
N PHE A 805 26.44 19.03 -2.48
CA PHE A 805 25.52 19.70 -1.58
C PHE A 805 26.25 20.01 -0.27
N THR A 806 25.98 21.16 0.34
CA THR A 806 26.50 21.50 1.67
C THR A 806 25.35 21.56 2.66
N ALA A 807 25.37 20.69 3.66
CA ALA A 807 24.34 20.69 4.69
C ALA A 807 24.27 22.03 5.42
N LEU A 808 23.06 22.51 5.64
CA LEU A 808 22.78 23.69 6.44
C LEU A 808 22.57 23.30 7.90
N PRO A 809 23.07 24.10 8.86
CA PRO A 809 22.77 23.88 10.26
C PRO A 809 21.27 24.09 10.53
N ASN A 810 20.74 23.35 11.50
CA ASN A 810 19.36 23.53 11.95
C ASN A 810 19.15 24.96 12.49
N ARG A 811 18.03 25.58 12.09
CA ARG A 811 17.57 26.90 12.57
C ARG A 811 16.48 26.79 13.64
N THR A 812 15.96 25.58 13.82
CA THR A 812 15.05 25.15 14.88
C THR A 812 15.83 24.35 15.92
N SER A 813 15.67 24.64 17.21
CA SER A 813 16.37 23.90 18.27
C SER A 813 15.91 22.44 18.31
N LEU A 814 16.83 21.49 18.17
CA LEU A 814 16.51 20.05 18.21
C LEU A 814 16.05 19.58 19.60
N THR A 815 16.38 20.34 20.64
CA THR A 815 16.00 20.03 22.03
C THR A 815 14.73 20.74 22.50
N ASP A 816 14.05 21.44 21.60
CA ASP A 816 12.83 22.18 21.95
C ASP A 816 11.68 21.22 22.31
N GLY A 817 10.82 21.64 23.25
CA GLY A 817 9.72 20.81 23.75
C GLY A 817 10.08 19.69 24.74
N LEU A 818 11.37 19.41 24.98
CA LEU A 818 11.78 18.39 25.96
C LEU A 818 11.40 18.77 27.40
N SER A 819 10.83 17.81 28.13
CA SER A 819 10.50 17.97 29.55
C SER A 819 11.73 18.08 30.46
N THR A 820 12.84 17.45 30.06
CA THR A 820 14.12 17.49 30.78
C THR A 820 15.24 17.80 29.77
N PRO A 821 16.05 18.85 30.01
CA PRO A 821 17.19 19.16 29.16
C PRO A 821 18.22 18.03 29.12
N PRO A 822 18.89 17.80 27.99
CA PRO A 822 19.99 16.84 27.91
C PRO A 822 21.20 17.29 28.74
N SER A 823 21.95 16.33 29.28
CA SER A 823 23.12 16.58 30.15
C SER A 823 24.28 17.30 29.43
N CYS A 824 24.36 17.15 28.11
CA CYS A 824 25.31 17.86 27.24
C CYS A 824 24.86 19.28 26.85
N GLY A 825 23.79 19.79 27.48
CA GLY A 825 23.23 21.12 27.24
C GLY A 825 22.23 21.16 26.09
N VAL A 826 21.32 22.13 26.15
CA VAL A 826 20.32 22.39 25.10
C VAL A 826 21.00 22.77 23.78
N ASP A 827 20.32 22.47 22.67
CA ASP A 827 20.75 22.83 21.34
C ASP A 827 20.80 24.36 21.13
N THR A 828 21.73 24.82 20.32
CA THR A 828 21.89 26.23 19.96
C THR A 828 21.78 26.36 18.44
N PRO A 829 20.57 26.65 17.91
CA PRO A 829 20.34 26.68 16.48
C PRO A 829 21.04 27.87 15.81
N ALA A 830 21.27 27.75 14.50
CA ALA A 830 21.74 28.85 13.67
C ALA A 830 20.69 29.98 13.56
N PRO A 831 21.08 31.21 13.20
CA PRO A 831 20.12 32.28 12.94
C PRO A 831 19.08 31.89 11.88
N GLN A 832 17.82 32.19 12.15
CA GLN A 832 16.71 32.02 11.21
C GLN A 832 16.82 32.98 10.02
N ASP A 833 16.32 32.59 8.85
CA ASP A 833 16.11 33.52 7.74
C ASP A 833 14.91 34.43 8.10
N PRO A 834 15.11 35.76 8.17
CA PRO A 834 14.04 36.70 8.49
C PRO A 834 12.94 36.82 7.42
N LYS A 835 13.14 36.25 6.22
CA LYS A 835 12.14 36.23 5.14
C LYS A 835 11.23 35.01 5.21
N ALA A 836 11.69 33.93 5.82
CA ALA A 836 10.90 32.73 6.03
C ALA A 836 10.02 32.84 7.29
N ALA A 837 9.00 31.98 7.39
CA ALA A 837 8.15 31.92 8.56
C ALA A 837 8.97 31.62 9.82
N ALA A 838 8.68 32.31 10.93
CA ALA A 838 9.39 32.09 12.18
C ALA A 838 9.06 30.71 12.76
N VAL A 839 10.08 30.05 13.32
CA VAL A 839 9.92 28.74 13.97
C VAL A 839 8.95 28.85 15.15
N PRO A 840 8.11 27.84 15.41
CA PRO A 840 7.24 27.80 16.59
C PRO A 840 8.06 27.85 17.87
N ALA A 841 7.63 28.64 18.87
CA ALA A 841 8.37 28.82 20.12
C ALA A 841 8.02 27.76 21.18
N SER A 842 7.27 26.72 20.81
CA SER A 842 6.65 25.71 21.70
C SER A 842 5.99 26.30 22.95
N LYS A 843 5.53 27.55 22.86
CA LYS A 843 4.99 28.29 23.99
C LYS A 843 3.48 28.17 23.99
N VAL A 844 2.94 27.53 25.03
CA VAL A 844 1.49 27.46 25.24
C VAL A 844 1.00 28.77 25.88
N PRO A 845 0.06 29.50 25.25
CA PRO A 845 -0.60 30.65 25.85
C PRO A 845 -1.29 30.28 27.17
N ALA A 846 -1.42 31.22 28.09
CA ALA A 846 -1.87 30.92 29.45
C ALA A 846 -3.29 30.33 29.51
N ALA A 847 -4.20 30.73 28.60
CA ALA A 847 -5.56 30.22 28.57
C ALA A 847 -5.66 28.80 27.98
N GLU A 848 -4.65 28.37 27.22
CA GLU A 848 -4.63 27.13 26.44
C GLU A 848 -3.82 26.04 27.16
N LYS A 849 -3.13 26.37 28.27
CA LYS A 849 -2.43 25.39 29.12
C LYS A 849 -3.29 24.20 29.55
N PRO A 850 -4.58 24.37 29.96
CA PRO A 850 -5.43 23.23 30.29
C PRO A 850 -5.72 22.32 29.09
N LEU A 851 -5.76 22.90 27.88
CA LEU A 851 -5.96 22.14 26.64
C LEU A 851 -4.68 21.39 26.27
N ALA A 852 -3.52 22.05 26.29
CA ALA A 852 -2.23 21.42 26.02
C ALA A 852 -1.95 20.26 26.99
N ALA A 853 -2.30 20.40 28.28
CA ALA A 853 -2.17 19.30 29.24
C ALA A 853 -3.07 18.09 28.93
N GLN A 854 -4.21 18.27 28.25
CA GLN A 854 -5.02 17.14 27.76
C GLN A 854 -4.33 16.44 26.60
N TRP A 855 -3.75 17.19 25.68
CA TRP A 855 -2.95 16.66 24.57
C TRP A 855 -1.67 15.97 25.03
N ASP A 856 -1.00 16.47 26.09
CA ASP A 856 0.16 15.78 26.67
C ASP A 856 -0.21 14.42 27.29
N ARG A 857 -1.39 14.34 27.92
CA ARG A 857 -1.92 13.05 28.42
C ARG A 857 -2.24 12.11 27.26
N TRP A 858 -2.95 12.59 26.25
CA TRP A 858 -3.20 11.82 25.03
C TRP A 858 -1.90 11.32 24.41
N LYS A 859 -0.89 12.18 24.25
CA LYS A 859 0.42 11.79 23.70
C LYS A 859 1.08 10.68 24.53
N SER A 860 0.98 10.74 25.86
CA SER A 860 1.58 9.73 26.75
C SER A 860 0.93 8.34 26.66
N GLU A 861 -0.26 8.26 26.07
CA GLU A 861 -0.98 7.01 25.82
C GLU A 861 -0.61 6.41 24.45
N GLN A 862 0.12 7.15 23.60
CA GLN A 862 0.55 6.69 22.30
C GLN A 862 1.80 5.79 22.38
N ARG A 863 1.94 4.87 21.43
CA ARG A 863 3.06 3.91 21.35
C ARG A 863 4.10 4.32 20.31
N LEU A 864 4.43 5.60 20.20
CA LEU A 864 5.38 6.10 19.19
C LEU A 864 6.86 6.06 19.64
N THR A 865 7.12 5.63 20.89
CA THR A 865 8.45 5.62 21.48
C THR A 865 8.77 4.33 22.23
N GLY A 866 10.06 4.01 22.31
CA GLY A 866 10.57 2.87 23.08
C GLY A 866 10.69 1.59 22.25
N PRO A 867 11.03 0.45 22.89
CA PRO A 867 11.34 -0.80 22.18
C PRO A 867 10.13 -1.42 21.47
N ASN A 868 8.91 -1.02 21.84
CA ASN A 868 7.66 -1.43 21.20
C ASN A 868 6.98 -0.24 20.50
N ALA A 869 7.80 0.68 19.96
CA ALA A 869 7.30 1.78 19.16
C ALA A 869 6.63 1.22 17.90
N VAL A 870 5.45 1.73 17.58
CA VAL A 870 4.62 1.32 16.44
C VAL A 870 4.28 2.59 15.66
N PRO A 871 4.56 2.66 14.35
CA PRO A 871 4.09 3.75 13.51
C PRO A 871 2.56 3.73 13.51
N ASP A 872 1.91 4.86 13.19
CA ASP A 872 0.46 4.92 12.98
C ASP A 872 -0.44 4.55 14.18
N TYR A 873 0.13 4.29 15.37
CA TYR A 873 -0.66 3.95 16.56
C TYR A 873 -1.59 5.09 17.01
N ALA A 874 -1.26 6.33 16.63
CA ALA A 874 -2.08 7.48 16.94
C ALA A 874 -3.14 7.66 15.87
N ASN A 875 -4.39 7.95 16.27
CA ASN A 875 -5.44 8.34 15.35
C ASN A 875 -4.95 9.52 14.45
N PRO A 876 -5.00 9.38 13.11
CA PRO A 876 -4.46 10.38 12.18
C PRO A 876 -5.08 11.77 12.34
N ALA A 877 -6.41 11.85 12.55
CA ALA A 877 -7.07 13.14 12.77
C ALA A 877 -6.57 13.81 14.06
N GLN A 878 -6.42 13.05 15.15
CA GLN A 878 -5.88 13.58 16.40
C GLN A 878 -4.41 14.02 16.25
N MET A 879 -3.59 13.22 15.55
CA MET A 879 -2.19 13.57 15.28
C MET A 879 -2.09 14.86 14.46
N ASN A 880 -2.90 15.03 13.41
CA ASN A 880 -2.94 16.24 12.59
C ASN A 880 -3.25 17.49 13.41
N HIS A 881 -4.24 17.41 14.30
CA HIS A 881 -4.58 18.53 15.17
C HIS A 881 -3.47 18.80 16.19
N TYR A 882 -2.87 17.76 16.78
CA TYR A 882 -1.77 17.91 17.73
C TYR A 882 -0.59 18.64 17.08
N THR A 883 -0.14 18.16 15.93
CA THR A 883 0.99 18.72 15.18
C THR A 883 0.70 20.15 14.77
N TRP A 884 -0.48 20.43 14.20
CA TRP A 884 -0.90 21.78 13.82
C TRP A 884 -0.91 22.75 15.01
N TYR A 885 -1.43 22.34 16.17
CA TYR A 885 -1.44 23.20 17.36
C TYR A 885 -0.03 23.48 17.86
N GLN A 886 0.88 22.51 17.83
CA GLN A 886 2.28 22.74 18.19
C GLN A 886 2.96 23.69 17.21
N THR A 887 2.79 23.51 15.91
CA THR A 887 3.40 24.33 14.86
C THR A 887 2.80 25.75 14.82
N HIS A 888 1.61 25.94 15.37
CA HIS A 888 0.95 27.24 15.45
C HIS A 888 0.91 27.85 16.86
N ASN A 889 1.73 27.37 17.80
CA ASN A 889 1.78 27.85 19.19
C ASN A 889 0.40 27.93 19.88
N TRP A 890 -0.48 26.98 19.58
CA TRP A 890 -1.86 26.91 20.09
C TRP A 890 -2.69 28.16 19.78
N ALA A 891 -2.32 28.93 18.75
CA ALA A 891 -2.95 30.20 18.40
C ALA A 891 -3.99 30.08 17.28
N LYS A 892 -3.96 29.01 16.50
CA LYS A 892 -4.87 28.79 15.36
C LYS A 892 -5.62 27.46 15.48
N PRO A 893 -6.95 27.44 15.25
CA PRO A 893 -7.69 26.21 14.94
C PRO A 893 -7.10 25.48 13.74
N TYR A 894 -7.35 24.17 13.65
CA TYR A 894 -6.99 23.36 12.47
C TYR A 894 -7.70 23.91 11.21
N PRO A 895 -7.12 23.81 10.00
CA PRO A 895 -7.69 24.41 8.80
C PRO A 895 -9.15 23.96 8.54
N GLY A 896 -10.01 24.93 8.25
CA GLY A 896 -11.46 24.72 8.10
C GLY A 896 -12.26 24.77 9.40
N GLU A 897 -11.60 24.79 10.56
CA GLU A 897 -12.26 24.81 11.87
C GLU A 897 -12.33 26.22 12.49
N LYS A 898 -13.20 26.37 13.50
CA LYS A 898 -13.47 27.66 14.15
C LYS A 898 -12.90 27.77 15.57
N LYS A 899 -12.42 26.67 16.16
CA LYS A 899 -11.92 26.60 17.53
C LYS A 899 -10.91 25.47 17.66
N LEU A 900 -10.11 25.53 18.73
CA LEU A 900 -9.28 24.40 19.15
C LEU A 900 -10.15 23.33 19.81
N TYR A 901 -9.81 22.06 19.60
CA TYR A 901 -10.46 20.91 20.20
C TYR A 901 -9.56 20.18 21.20
N ALA A 902 -10.18 19.62 22.24
CA ALA A 902 -9.53 18.60 23.07
C ALA A 902 -9.42 17.29 22.27
N PRO A 903 -8.50 16.38 22.61
CA PRO A 903 -8.27 15.16 21.83
C PRO A 903 -9.55 14.36 21.54
N ASN A 904 -10.41 14.18 22.55
CA ASN A 904 -11.66 13.41 22.43
C ASN A 904 -12.78 14.15 21.67
N ASP A 905 -12.62 15.45 21.42
CA ASP A 905 -13.59 16.28 20.71
C ASP A 905 -13.20 16.52 19.23
N VAL A 906 -12.04 16.00 18.79
CA VAL A 906 -11.56 16.16 17.41
C VAL A 906 -12.52 15.47 16.43
N PRO A 907 -13.00 16.16 15.39
CA PRO A 907 -13.72 15.52 14.30
C PRO A 907 -12.87 14.42 13.65
N GLY A 908 -13.37 13.17 13.63
CA GLY A 908 -12.60 12.01 13.15
C GLY A 908 -11.90 11.20 14.25
N ALA A 909 -11.92 11.62 15.51
CA ALA A 909 -11.37 10.85 16.64
C ALA A 909 -12.13 9.54 16.97
N TYR A 910 -13.19 9.23 16.22
CA TYR A 910 -13.88 7.94 16.27
C TYR A 910 -13.24 6.90 15.33
N LEU A 911 -12.35 7.30 14.43
CA LEU A 911 -11.57 6.37 13.63
C LEU A 911 -10.66 5.60 14.60
N PRO A 912 -10.63 4.26 14.56
CA PRO A 912 -9.60 3.55 15.28
C PRO A 912 -8.22 3.98 14.76
N SER A 913 -7.20 3.79 15.58
CA SER A 913 -5.82 3.83 15.08
C SER A 913 -5.68 2.83 13.92
N SER A 914 -4.88 3.14 12.89
CA SER A 914 -4.50 2.15 11.88
C SER A 914 -3.56 1.09 12.46
N GLU A 915 -3.24 1.14 13.75
CA GLU A 915 -2.62 0.04 14.46
C GLU A 915 -3.31 -0.20 15.80
N ASN A 916 -4.00 -1.35 15.90
CA ASN A 916 -4.72 -1.71 17.13
C ASN A 916 -4.21 -2.98 17.79
N ASP A 917 -3.29 -3.76 17.17
CA ASP A 917 -2.64 -4.96 17.72
C ASP A 917 -3.46 -5.57 18.88
N GLY A 918 -4.67 -6.06 18.54
CA GLY A 918 -5.83 -6.32 19.41
C GLY A 918 -5.65 -6.35 20.92
#